data_AF-A0A091CPF1-F1
#
_entry.id   AF-A0A091CPF1-F1
#
_cell.length_a   1.000
_cell.length_b   1.000
_cell.length_c   1.000
_cell.angle_alpha   90.00
_cell.angle_beta   90.00
_cell.angle_gamma   90.00
#
_symmetry.space_group_name_H-M   'P 1'
#
loop_
_entity.id
_entity.type
_entity.pdbx_description
1 polymer ?
#
loop_
_entity_poly.entity_id
_entity_poly.type
_entity_poly.pdbx_seq_one_letter_code
_entity_poly.pdbx_strand_id
1 'polypeptide(L)'
;MALSNKLTLDKLKVKGKQVIMRVDFNVPMKNNQITNNQRIKAAVPSIKFCLDNGAKSVVLMSHLGRPDGAPMPDKYSLQPVAVELKSLLGKDVLFLKDCVGSEVEKACSDPAVGSVILLENLCFHVDEEGKGKDASGNKVLNNMEIGTSLFDEEGAKIVKDLMSKAEKNDVRITLPVDFVTADKFDENAKTGQATVASGITAGWMGLDCGPESSKKYAEAVGRAKQIVWNGPVGAAINGVIPQENGILQSDYGGETIPGPAFDPASHSAPAPTPSSSSAFRPVLPSRQIVERQPRMLDFRVEYRDRNVDVVLEDSCTVGEIKQILENELQIPVSKMLLKGWKTGDVEDSTVLKSLHLPKNNSLYVLTPDLPPPSSSSHVGALQESLNQNFMLIITHREVQREYNLNFSGSSTIQEVKRNVYDLTSIPVRHQLWEGWPPSATDDSMCLAESGLSYPCHRLTVGRRSSPAQTREQSEEQSTDVHMVSDSDGDDFEDASEFGVDDGEVFGMASSALRKSPMMPENAENEGDALLQFTAEFSSRYGDCHPVFFIGSLEAAFQESFYVKARDRKLLAIYLHHDESVLTNVFCSQMLCAESIVSYLSQNFITWAWDLTKDANRARFLTMCNRHFGSVVAQTVRTQKTDHFPLFLIIMGKRSSNEVLNVIQGNTTVDELMMRLMAAMEIFSAQQQEDIKDEDEREARENVKREQDEAYRLSLEADRAKRKAHEREMAEQFRLEQIRKEQEEEREAIRLSLEQALPPEPKEENAEPISKLRIRTPSGEFLERRFLASNKLQIVFDFVASKGFPWDEFKLLSTFPRRDVTQLDPNKSLLEVKLFPQETLFLEAKE
;
A
#
# COMPACT_ATOMS: atom_id res chain seq x y z
N MET A 1 -0.93 7.40 4.90
CA MET A 1 -2.05 7.75 5.83
C MET A 1 -2.86 6.50 6.20
N ALA A 2 -2.53 5.86 7.32
CA ALA A 2 -3.27 4.70 7.84
C ALA A 2 -4.70 5.06 8.30
N LEU A 3 -5.64 4.13 8.11
CA LEU A 3 -7.02 4.21 8.64
C LEU A 3 -7.09 3.78 10.11
N SER A 4 -6.11 2.99 10.58
CA SER A 4 -6.10 2.28 11.86
C SER A 4 -5.81 3.15 13.10
N ASN A 5 -5.32 4.37 12.91
CA ASN A 5 -4.80 5.23 13.99
C ASN A 5 -5.69 6.44 14.34
N LYS A 6 -6.96 6.44 13.90
CA LYS A 6 -7.90 7.54 14.17
C LYS A 6 -8.60 7.35 15.51
N LEU A 7 -8.92 8.46 16.17
CA LEU A 7 -9.76 8.46 17.37
C LEU A 7 -11.19 8.05 16.98
N THR A 8 -11.72 7.05 17.66
CA THR A 8 -13.04 6.48 17.41
C THR A 8 -14.01 6.80 18.57
N LEU A 9 -15.32 6.77 18.29
CA LEU A 9 -16.37 7.24 19.20
C LEU A 9 -16.44 6.45 20.52
N ASP A 10 -16.13 5.16 20.49
CA ASP A 10 -16.01 4.27 21.65
C ASP A 10 -14.96 4.74 22.68
N LYS A 11 -13.96 5.51 22.24
CA LYS A 11 -12.88 6.06 23.08
C LYS A 11 -13.14 7.51 23.50
N LEU A 12 -14.26 8.11 23.09
CA LEU A 12 -14.58 9.53 23.30
C LEU A 12 -15.45 9.75 24.55
N LYS A 13 -15.02 10.65 25.44
CA LYS A 13 -15.79 11.04 26.63
C LYS A 13 -16.89 12.05 26.28
N VAL A 14 -18.08 11.56 25.93
CA VAL A 14 -19.23 12.40 25.49
C VAL A 14 -20.12 12.93 26.64
N LYS A 15 -20.00 12.40 27.86
CA LYS A 15 -20.87 12.77 29.00
C LYS A 15 -20.84 14.29 29.28
N GLY A 16 -22.02 14.91 29.24
CA GLY A 16 -22.22 16.35 29.44
C GLY A 16 -21.71 17.25 28.31
N LYS A 17 -21.28 16.69 27.17
CA LYS A 17 -20.76 17.45 26.02
C LYS A 17 -21.83 17.65 24.95
N GLN A 18 -21.75 18.78 24.24
CA GLN A 18 -22.42 18.95 22.94
C GLN A 18 -21.57 18.23 21.89
N VAL A 19 -22.18 17.33 21.12
CA VAL A 19 -21.51 16.54 20.08
C VAL A 19 -22.02 17.00 18.72
N ILE A 20 -21.19 17.71 17.95
CA ILE A 20 -21.45 17.93 16.54
C ILE A 20 -20.96 16.72 15.73
N MET A 21 -21.79 16.21 14.84
CA MET A 21 -21.55 14.95 14.13
C MET A 21 -21.88 15.13 12.64
N ARG A 22 -20.86 15.05 11.79
CA ARG A 22 -21.03 14.93 10.33
C ARG A 22 -21.58 13.53 10.03
N VAL A 23 -22.69 13.46 9.30
CA VAL A 23 -23.32 12.21 8.88
C VAL A 23 -23.59 12.23 7.38
N ASP A 24 -23.66 11.06 6.76
CA ASP A 24 -24.11 10.93 5.37
C ASP A 24 -25.62 10.65 5.36
N PHE A 25 -26.41 11.69 5.13
CA PHE A 25 -27.85 11.65 4.88
C PHE A 25 -28.17 12.05 3.43
N ASN A 26 -27.21 11.90 2.51
CA ASN A 26 -27.44 12.08 1.08
C ASN A 26 -28.19 10.85 0.54
N VAL A 27 -29.49 10.78 0.87
CA VAL A 27 -30.39 9.68 0.52
C VAL A 27 -31.05 9.91 -0.85
N PRO A 28 -31.36 8.85 -1.60
CA PRO A 28 -32.13 8.99 -2.83
C PRO A 28 -33.55 9.48 -2.51
N MET A 29 -33.97 10.51 -3.24
CA MET A 29 -35.26 11.18 -3.08
C MET A 29 -36.07 11.07 -4.39
N LYS A 30 -37.37 10.75 -4.29
CA LYS A 30 -38.33 10.83 -5.40
C LYS A 30 -39.57 11.57 -4.91
N ASN A 31 -39.97 12.63 -5.61
CA ASN A 31 -41.15 13.46 -5.26
C ASN A 31 -41.16 13.93 -3.79
N ASN A 32 -40.00 14.39 -3.30
CA ASN A 32 -39.75 14.80 -1.90
C ASN A 32 -39.96 13.70 -0.83
N GLN A 33 -39.97 12.42 -1.24
CA GLN A 33 -39.96 11.26 -0.34
C GLN A 33 -38.65 10.48 -0.43
N ILE A 34 -38.17 9.99 0.71
CA ILE A 34 -36.96 9.17 0.82
C ILE A 34 -37.28 7.77 0.29
N THR A 35 -36.57 7.33 -0.76
CA THR A 35 -36.80 5.98 -1.33
C THR A 35 -35.96 4.90 -0.65
N ASN A 36 -34.87 5.27 0.03
CA ASN A 36 -34.05 4.35 0.82
C ASN A 36 -33.48 5.04 2.07
N ASN A 37 -33.89 4.57 3.26
CA ASN A 37 -33.47 5.09 4.57
C ASN A 37 -32.20 4.42 5.15
N GLN A 38 -31.51 3.54 4.40
CA GLN A 38 -30.33 2.81 4.87
C GLN A 38 -29.24 3.71 5.46
N ARG A 39 -28.94 4.84 4.80
CA ARG A 39 -27.91 5.79 5.28
C ARG A 39 -28.29 6.43 6.62
N ILE A 40 -29.57 6.74 6.81
CA ILE A 40 -30.13 7.29 8.05
C ILE A 40 -30.02 6.24 9.17
N LYS A 41 -30.45 5.01 8.89
CA LYS A 41 -30.31 3.85 9.80
C LYS A 41 -28.86 3.58 10.20
N ALA A 42 -27.90 3.73 9.28
CA ALA A 42 -26.48 3.52 9.56
C ALA A 42 -25.88 4.52 10.57
N ALA A 43 -26.43 5.74 10.69
CA ALA A 43 -25.98 6.72 11.67
C ALA A 43 -26.60 6.51 13.08
N VAL A 44 -27.75 5.82 13.17
CA VAL A 44 -28.49 5.62 14.43
C VAL A 44 -27.64 5.03 15.57
N PRO A 45 -26.75 4.04 15.37
CA PRO A 45 -25.89 3.53 16.44
C PRO A 45 -24.99 4.59 17.08
N SER A 46 -24.37 5.47 16.28
CA SER A 46 -23.52 6.55 16.78
C SER A 46 -24.33 7.62 17.53
N ILE A 47 -25.52 7.94 17.03
CA ILE A 47 -26.43 8.89 17.68
C ILE A 47 -26.91 8.35 19.04
N LYS A 48 -27.34 7.08 19.08
CA LYS A 48 -27.74 6.40 20.32
C LYS A 48 -26.58 6.31 21.30
N PHE A 49 -25.39 5.89 20.87
CA PHE A 49 -24.19 5.86 21.72
C PHE A 49 -23.93 7.21 22.43
N CYS A 50 -24.02 8.33 21.71
CA CYS A 50 -23.86 9.65 22.30
C CYS A 50 -24.93 9.95 23.37
N LEU A 51 -26.20 9.66 23.08
CA LEU A 51 -27.31 9.89 24.01
C LEU A 51 -27.22 8.98 25.25
N ASP A 52 -26.94 7.70 25.06
CA ASP A 52 -26.88 6.68 26.11
C ASP A 52 -25.68 6.91 27.05
N ASN A 53 -24.56 7.43 26.52
CA ASN A 53 -23.41 7.88 27.31
C ASN A 53 -23.56 9.32 27.88
N GLY A 54 -24.77 9.90 27.80
CA GLY A 54 -25.13 11.14 28.47
C GLY A 54 -24.60 12.42 27.82
N ALA A 55 -24.49 12.47 26.49
CA ALA A 55 -24.25 13.72 25.77
C ALA A 55 -25.33 14.77 26.10
N LYS A 56 -24.92 16.04 26.21
CA LYS A 56 -25.84 17.17 26.42
C LYS A 56 -26.73 17.35 25.18
N SER A 57 -26.15 17.28 23.99
CA SER A 57 -26.90 17.23 22.72
C SER A 57 -26.10 16.56 21.62
N VAL A 58 -26.81 16.14 20.57
CA VAL A 58 -26.22 15.66 19.31
C VAL A 58 -26.72 16.56 18.18
N VAL A 59 -25.80 17.31 17.57
CA VAL A 59 -26.07 18.20 16.43
C VAL A 59 -25.58 17.53 15.15
N LEU A 60 -26.51 17.20 14.27
CA LEU A 60 -26.28 16.48 13.03
C LEU A 60 -26.17 17.47 11.88
N MET A 61 -25.14 17.31 11.06
CA MET A 61 -24.95 18.08 9.84
C MET A 61 -24.67 17.16 8.66
N SER A 62 -25.40 17.35 7.55
CA SER A 62 -25.22 16.54 6.33
C SER A 62 -25.25 17.39 5.05
N HIS A 63 -25.27 16.74 3.89
CA HIS A 63 -25.59 17.33 2.60
C HIS A 63 -26.64 16.45 1.90
N LEU A 64 -27.35 17.02 0.91
CA LEU A 64 -28.31 16.28 0.09
C LEU A 64 -28.23 16.74 -1.37
N GLY A 65 -28.06 15.80 -2.29
CA GLY A 65 -27.93 16.10 -3.72
C GLY A 65 -26.69 16.94 -4.06
N ARG A 66 -26.84 17.83 -5.04
CA ARG A 66 -25.85 18.83 -5.46
C ARG A 66 -26.58 20.15 -5.76
N PRO A 67 -26.70 21.03 -4.75
CA PRO A 67 -27.28 22.36 -4.89
C PRO A 67 -26.25 23.44 -5.32
N ASP A 68 -24.99 23.05 -5.55
CA ASP A 68 -23.90 23.89 -6.10
C ASP A 68 -23.71 25.25 -5.38
N GLY A 69 -23.87 25.28 -4.06
CA GLY A 69 -23.68 26.49 -3.24
C GLY A 69 -24.85 27.48 -3.23
N ALA A 70 -26.03 27.08 -3.72
CA ALA A 70 -27.24 27.89 -3.71
C ALA A 70 -28.33 27.28 -2.79
N PRO A 71 -29.04 28.09 -1.96
CA PRO A 71 -30.16 27.59 -1.17
C PRO A 71 -31.32 27.08 -2.05
N MET A 72 -31.56 25.76 -2.02
CA MET A 72 -32.62 25.09 -2.79
C MET A 72 -33.54 24.25 -1.87
N PRO A 73 -34.25 24.87 -0.91
CA PRO A 73 -35.03 24.13 0.10
C PRO A 73 -36.12 23.24 -0.50
N ASP A 74 -36.80 23.68 -1.55
CA ASP A 74 -37.91 22.93 -2.17
C ASP A 74 -37.48 21.62 -2.84
N LYS A 75 -36.18 21.45 -3.14
CA LYS A 75 -35.64 20.30 -3.89
C LYS A 75 -34.64 19.46 -3.10
N TYR A 76 -33.86 20.09 -2.23
CA TYR A 76 -32.71 19.48 -1.56
C TYR A 76 -32.66 19.78 -0.04
N SER A 77 -33.78 20.13 0.60
CA SER A 77 -33.84 20.26 2.07
C SER A 77 -33.72 18.90 2.77
N LEU A 78 -33.04 18.89 3.92
CA LEU A 78 -32.96 17.75 4.84
C LEU A 78 -34.21 17.60 5.74
N GLN A 79 -35.23 18.45 5.61
CA GLN A 79 -36.45 18.37 6.42
C GLN A 79 -37.13 16.96 6.40
N PRO A 80 -37.26 16.24 5.27
CA PRO A 80 -37.82 14.89 5.26
C PRO A 80 -36.98 13.88 6.06
N VAL A 81 -35.65 14.10 6.12
CA VAL A 81 -34.73 13.26 6.90
C VAL A 81 -34.94 13.45 8.40
N ALA A 82 -35.29 14.65 8.87
CA ALA A 82 -35.63 14.87 10.28
C ALA A 82 -36.85 14.03 10.71
N VAL A 83 -37.86 13.91 9.84
CA VAL A 83 -39.08 13.12 10.10
C VAL A 83 -38.76 11.63 10.17
N GLU A 84 -37.98 11.12 9.21
CA GLU A 84 -37.56 9.72 9.18
C GLU A 84 -36.65 9.38 10.37
N LEU A 85 -35.72 10.26 10.73
CA LEU A 85 -34.83 10.07 11.87
C LEU A 85 -35.59 10.06 13.20
N LYS A 86 -36.62 10.92 13.36
CA LYS A 86 -37.53 10.90 14.53
C LYS A 86 -38.22 9.53 14.68
N SER A 87 -38.69 8.95 13.56
CA SER A 87 -39.27 7.60 13.53
C SER A 87 -38.28 6.54 14.00
N LEU A 88 -37.03 6.57 13.49
CA LEU A 88 -35.99 5.58 13.80
C LEU A 88 -35.38 5.70 15.21
N LEU A 89 -35.35 6.91 15.78
CA LEU A 89 -34.82 7.16 17.13
C LEU A 89 -35.86 7.00 18.23
N GLY A 90 -37.16 7.17 17.95
CA GLY A 90 -38.19 7.28 18.98
C GLY A 90 -38.05 8.53 19.86
N LYS A 91 -37.38 9.57 19.35
CA LYS A 91 -37.12 10.85 20.01
C LYS A 91 -37.37 12.00 19.04
N ASP A 92 -37.79 13.14 19.57
CA ASP A 92 -37.91 14.36 18.78
C ASP A 92 -36.56 14.83 18.24
N VAL A 93 -36.57 15.22 16.96
CA VAL A 93 -35.43 15.80 16.24
C VAL A 93 -35.81 17.24 15.89
N LEU A 94 -35.08 18.21 16.43
CA LEU A 94 -35.27 19.62 16.10
C LEU A 94 -34.60 19.91 14.76
N PHE A 95 -35.38 20.27 13.74
CA PHE A 95 -34.86 20.69 12.45
C PHE A 95 -34.65 22.21 12.41
N LEU A 96 -33.45 22.65 12.01
CA LEU A 96 -33.13 24.05 11.78
C LEU A 96 -33.06 24.32 10.27
N LYS A 97 -33.62 25.46 9.82
CA LYS A 97 -33.71 25.82 8.39
C LYS A 97 -32.42 26.37 7.78
N ASP A 98 -31.37 26.47 8.59
CA ASP A 98 -30.02 26.83 8.18
C ASP A 98 -29.04 25.99 9.03
N CYS A 99 -27.77 26.02 8.67
CA CYS A 99 -26.67 25.35 9.35
C CYS A 99 -25.69 26.30 10.03
N VAL A 100 -25.77 27.60 9.76
CA VAL A 100 -24.92 28.64 10.33
C VAL A 100 -25.75 29.86 10.76
N GLY A 101 -25.11 30.82 11.43
CA GLY A 101 -25.74 32.08 11.84
C GLY A 101 -26.30 32.09 13.27
N SER A 102 -26.66 33.29 13.74
CA SER A 102 -26.96 33.56 15.15
C SER A 102 -28.17 32.80 15.70
N GLU A 103 -29.16 32.47 14.86
CA GLU A 103 -30.30 31.64 15.26
C GLU A 103 -29.89 30.18 15.51
N VAL A 104 -29.02 29.63 14.66
CA VAL A 104 -28.49 28.26 14.79
C VAL A 104 -27.55 28.16 16.00
N GLU A 105 -26.65 29.12 16.17
CA GLU A 105 -25.77 29.20 17.34
C GLU A 105 -26.57 29.27 18.64
N LYS A 106 -27.60 30.12 18.70
CA LYS A 106 -28.48 30.26 19.86
C LYS A 106 -29.20 28.95 20.16
N ALA A 107 -29.76 28.27 19.15
CA ALA A 107 -30.41 26.96 19.32
C ALA A 107 -29.44 25.85 19.77
N CYS A 108 -28.18 25.89 19.34
CA CYS A 108 -27.16 24.91 19.71
C CYS A 108 -26.44 25.21 21.04
N SER A 109 -26.53 26.45 21.55
CA SER A 109 -25.73 26.95 22.70
C SER A 109 -26.05 26.29 24.05
N ASP A 110 -27.34 26.18 24.40
CA ASP A 110 -27.81 25.55 25.64
C ASP A 110 -29.09 24.71 25.44
N PRO A 111 -29.03 23.64 24.62
CA PRO A 111 -30.15 22.73 24.44
C PRO A 111 -30.36 21.84 25.69
N ALA A 112 -31.60 21.36 25.85
CA ALA A 112 -31.95 20.41 26.90
C ALA A 112 -31.13 19.11 26.80
N VAL A 113 -30.87 18.46 27.94
CA VAL A 113 -30.03 17.26 27.99
C VAL A 113 -30.65 16.13 27.16
N GLY A 114 -29.87 15.61 26.21
CA GLY A 114 -30.30 14.57 25.28
C GLY A 114 -31.08 15.06 24.06
N SER A 115 -31.04 16.37 23.75
CA SER A 115 -31.61 16.91 22.51
C SER A 115 -30.87 16.41 21.26
N VAL A 116 -31.62 16.10 20.20
CA VAL A 116 -31.11 15.82 18.86
C VAL A 116 -31.53 16.96 17.93
N ILE A 117 -30.57 17.55 17.23
CA ILE A 117 -30.77 18.67 16.30
C ILE A 117 -30.25 18.24 14.92
N LEU A 118 -30.99 18.52 13.84
CA LEU A 118 -30.54 18.37 12.47
C LEU A 118 -30.48 19.75 11.80
N LEU A 119 -29.31 20.09 11.28
CA LEU A 119 -29.09 21.30 10.49
C LEU A 119 -29.56 21.09 9.04
N GLU A 120 -29.82 22.19 8.34
CA GLU A 120 -30.09 22.16 6.90
C GLU A 120 -28.84 21.75 6.08
N ASN A 121 -29.06 21.42 4.82
CA ASN A 121 -28.06 21.01 3.83
C ASN A 121 -26.88 21.98 3.71
N LEU A 122 -25.67 21.56 4.12
CA LEU A 122 -24.49 22.45 4.12
C LEU A 122 -24.13 22.96 2.72
N CYS A 123 -24.38 22.19 1.66
CA CYS A 123 -24.07 22.60 0.29
C CYS A 123 -24.96 23.75 -0.23
N PHE A 124 -25.93 24.23 0.54
CA PHE A 124 -26.60 25.51 0.27
C PHE A 124 -25.67 26.72 0.42
N HIS A 125 -24.52 26.55 1.08
CA HIS A 125 -23.46 27.54 1.19
C HIS A 125 -22.26 27.11 0.34
N VAL A 126 -21.73 28.02 -0.50
CA VAL A 126 -20.58 27.76 -1.40
C VAL A 126 -19.35 27.30 -0.62
N ASP A 127 -19.20 27.74 0.63
CA ASP A 127 -18.05 27.48 1.50
C ASP A 127 -17.84 25.99 1.84
N GLU A 128 -18.85 25.13 1.68
CA GLU A 128 -18.74 23.67 1.92
C GLU A 128 -18.02 22.93 0.76
N GLU A 129 -18.28 23.30 -0.51
CA GLU A 129 -17.71 22.62 -1.69
C GLU A 129 -16.58 23.41 -2.37
N GLY A 130 -16.51 24.73 -2.16
CA GLY A 130 -15.38 25.58 -2.56
C GLY A 130 -15.16 25.74 -4.08
N LYS A 131 -16.08 25.29 -4.93
CA LYS A 131 -16.01 25.41 -6.40
C LYS A 131 -17.40 25.59 -7.02
N GLY A 132 -17.48 26.35 -8.11
CA GLY A 132 -18.67 26.51 -8.94
C GLY A 132 -18.31 26.50 -10.43
N LYS A 133 -19.32 26.40 -11.31
CA LYS A 133 -19.18 26.41 -12.78
C LYS A 133 -19.67 27.73 -13.37
N ASP A 134 -19.10 28.12 -14.51
CA ASP A 134 -19.49 29.31 -15.27
C ASP A 134 -20.59 29.01 -16.32
N ALA A 135 -21.23 30.06 -16.82
CA ALA A 135 -22.46 29.99 -17.61
C ALA A 135 -22.30 29.46 -19.05
N SER A 136 -21.09 29.07 -19.46
CA SER A 136 -20.72 28.88 -20.88
C SER A 136 -20.39 27.45 -21.31
N GLY A 137 -20.28 26.50 -20.37
CA GLY A 137 -20.57 25.07 -20.59
C GLY A 137 -19.95 24.29 -21.77
N ASN A 138 -18.81 24.68 -22.35
CA ASN A 138 -18.30 24.10 -23.61
C ASN A 138 -16.97 23.35 -23.48
N LYS A 139 -16.93 22.09 -23.97
CA LYS A 139 -15.75 21.20 -23.97
C LYS A 139 -15.77 20.14 -25.11
N VAL A 140 -14.60 19.66 -25.60
CA VAL A 140 -14.39 18.66 -26.70
C VAL A 140 -12.97 18.01 -26.59
N LEU A 141 -12.60 16.78 -26.99
CA LEU A 141 -12.99 15.86 -28.08
C LEU A 141 -12.31 14.47 -27.90
N ASN A 142 -12.94 13.35 -28.34
CA ASN A 142 -12.24 12.13 -28.83
C ASN A 142 -13.20 11.18 -29.60
N ASN A 143 -12.73 10.63 -30.73
CA ASN A 143 -13.58 10.08 -31.80
C ASN A 143 -14.21 8.69 -31.54
N MET A 144 -15.24 8.64 -30.70
CA MET A 144 -16.40 7.78 -30.89
C MET A 144 -17.63 8.68 -31.01
N GLU A 145 -18.55 8.43 -31.94
CA GLU A 145 -19.85 9.10 -31.91
C GLU A 145 -20.61 8.59 -30.68
N ILE A 146 -20.79 9.44 -29.68
CA ILE A 146 -21.50 9.13 -28.42
C ILE A 146 -22.89 9.78 -28.35
N GLY A 147 -23.33 10.43 -29.43
CA GLY A 147 -24.57 11.19 -29.50
C GLY A 147 -24.68 12.24 -28.39
N THR A 148 -25.68 12.11 -27.52
CA THR A 148 -25.96 12.97 -26.36
C THR A 148 -25.62 12.30 -25.01
N SER A 149 -24.82 11.23 -25.03
CA SER A 149 -24.35 10.54 -23.81
C SER A 149 -23.49 11.44 -22.93
N LEU A 150 -23.46 11.16 -21.63
CA LEU A 150 -22.66 11.92 -20.65
C LEU A 150 -21.17 11.90 -21.02
N PHE A 151 -20.55 13.08 -21.03
CA PHE A 151 -19.13 13.28 -21.36
C PHE A 151 -18.49 14.26 -20.37
N ASP A 152 -17.29 13.92 -19.88
CA ASP A 152 -16.44 14.81 -19.09
C ASP A 152 -15.11 15.02 -19.81
N GLU A 153 -14.85 16.25 -20.27
CA GLU A 153 -13.63 16.59 -20.99
C GLU A 153 -12.43 16.90 -20.08
N GLU A 154 -12.60 17.21 -18.79
CA GLU A 154 -11.41 17.22 -17.91
C GLU A 154 -10.95 15.78 -17.65
N GLY A 155 -11.88 14.88 -17.34
CA GLY A 155 -11.61 13.44 -17.28
C GLY A 155 -11.01 12.89 -18.57
N ALA A 156 -11.52 13.30 -19.74
CA ALA A 156 -11.03 12.83 -21.04
C ALA A 156 -9.51 13.07 -21.25
N LYS A 157 -8.95 14.16 -20.71
CA LYS A 157 -7.51 14.49 -20.84
C LYS A 157 -6.62 13.46 -20.17
N ILE A 158 -7.06 12.92 -19.02
CA ILE A 158 -6.26 11.99 -18.19
C ILE A 158 -6.49 10.51 -18.51
N VAL A 159 -7.41 10.16 -19.42
CA VAL A 159 -7.72 8.75 -19.76
C VAL A 159 -6.49 7.98 -20.24
N LYS A 160 -5.62 8.61 -21.05
CA LYS A 160 -4.40 7.97 -21.56
C LYS A 160 -3.43 7.61 -20.42
N ASP A 161 -3.26 8.51 -19.47
CA ASP A 161 -2.37 8.32 -18.32
C ASP A 161 -2.91 7.22 -17.38
N LEU A 162 -4.23 7.15 -17.22
CA LEU A 162 -4.90 6.09 -16.45
C LEU A 162 -4.74 4.71 -17.11
N MET A 163 -4.89 4.61 -18.43
CA MET A 163 -4.67 3.35 -19.17
C MET A 163 -3.19 2.92 -19.09
N SER A 164 -2.24 3.84 -19.32
CA SER A 164 -0.81 3.53 -19.20
C SER A 164 -0.42 3.11 -17.78
N LYS A 165 -1.01 3.73 -16.75
CA LYS A 165 -0.82 3.33 -15.34
C LYS A 165 -1.42 1.95 -15.03
N ALA A 166 -2.54 1.59 -15.65
CA ALA A 166 -3.13 0.27 -15.52
C ALA A 166 -2.24 -0.80 -16.15
N GLU A 167 -1.75 -0.57 -17.38
CA GLU A 167 -0.79 -1.46 -18.07
C GLU A 167 0.51 -1.63 -17.25
N LYS A 168 1.10 -0.54 -16.74
CA LYS A 168 2.31 -0.58 -15.90
C LYS A 168 2.13 -1.42 -14.62
N ASN A 169 0.92 -1.50 -14.10
CA ASN A 169 0.59 -2.22 -12.88
C ASN A 169 -0.05 -3.61 -13.14
N ASP A 170 -0.03 -4.10 -14.38
CA ASP A 170 -0.68 -5.35 -14.84
C ASP A 170 -2.19 -5.44 -14.50
N VAL A 171 -2.88 -4.29 -14.54
CA VAL A 171 -4.31 -4.17 -14.25
C VAL A 171 -5.13 -4.26 -15.54
N ARG A 172 -5.79 -5.39 -15.77
CA ARG A 172 -6.69 -5.59 -16.92
C ARG A 172 -7.98 -4.77 -16.80
N ILE A 173 -8.04 -3.65 -17.53
CA ILE A 173 -9.27 -2.85 -17.70
C ILE A 173 -10.26 -3.55 -18.64
N THR A 174 -11.54 -3.58 -18.27
CA THR A 174 -12.63 -4.14 -19.09
C THR A 174 -13.70 -3.08 -19.30
N LEU A 175 -13.78 -2.53 -20.53
CA LEU A 175 -14.76 -1.53 -20.95
C LEU A 175 -15.96 -2.18 -21.66
N PRO A 176 -17.13 -1.50 -21.71
CA PRO A 176 -18.24 -1.96 -22.53
C PRO A 176 -17.88 -1.90 -24.02
N VAL A 177 -18.50 -2.78 -24.81
CA VAL A 177 -18.34 -2.86 -26.27
C VAL A 177 -19.65 -2.67 -27.04
N ASP A 178 -20.78 -2.76 -26.33
CA ASP A 178 -22.14 -2.59 -26.82
C ASP A 178 -23.00 -1.89 -25.76
N PHE A 179 -24.06 -1.21 -26.23
CA PHE A 179 -24.86 -0.27 -25.45
C PHE A 179 -26.33 -0.36 -25.83
N VAL A 180 -27.22 -0.21 -24.84
CA VAL A 180 -28.63 0.13 -25.05
C VAL A 180 -28.72 1.66 -25.15
N THR A 181 -29.25 2.15 -26.27
CA THR A 181 -29.40 3.59 -26.53
C THR A 181 -30.84 4.04 -26.34
N ALA A 182 -31.03 5.34 -26.08
CA ALA A 182 -32.33 5.98 -25.91
C ALA A 182 -32.40 7.33 -26.61
N ASP A 183 -33.57 7.73 -27.11
CA ASP A 183 -33.79 9.03 -27.77
C ASP A 183 -33.91 10.23 -26.80
N LYS A 184 -34.09 9.97 -25.50
CA LYS A 184 -34.15 10.95 -24.41
C LYS A 184 -33.86 10.27 -23.06
N PHE A 185 -33.53 11.06 -22.03
CA PHE A 185 -33.40 10.60 -20.65
C PHE A 185 -34.78 10.50 -19.98
N ASP A 186 -35.55 9.46 -20.30
CA ASP A 186 -36.92 9.26 -19.84
C ASP A 186 -37.24 7.76 -19.73
N GLU A 187 -38.14 7.39 -18.81
CA GLU A 187 -38.58 6.00 -18.60
C GLU A 187 -39.27 5.41 -19.85
N ASN A 188 -39.91 6.26 -20.65
CA ASN A 188 -40.63 5.90 -21.88
C ASN A 188 -39.89 6.40 -23.14
N ALA A 189 -38.56 6.40 -23.11
CA ALA A 189 -37.74 6.67 -24.28
C ALA A 189 -37.82 5.54 -25.31
N LYS A 190 -37.65 5.87 -26.59
CA LYS A 190 -37.47 4.85 -27.64
C LYS A 190 -36.08 4.26 -27.48
N THR A 191 -36.01 2.95 -27.39
CA THR A 191 -34.75 2.22 -27.20
C THR A 191 -34.14 1.74 -28.51
N GLY A 192 -32.82 1.62 -28.53
CA GLY A 192 -32.02 1.12 -29.63
C GLY A 192 -30.80 0.36 -29.13
N GLN A 193 -29.95 -0.08 -30.05
CA GLN A 193 -28.71 -0.79 -29.76
C GLN A 193 -27.55 -0.15 -30.55
N ALA A 194 -26.39 -0.07 -29.92
CA ALA A 194 -25.15 0.42 -30.52
C ALA A 194 -23.95 -0.43 -30.10
N THR A 195 -22.91 -0.42 -30.91
CA THR A 195 -21.58 -0.96 -30.58
C THR A 195 -20.55 0.15 -30.64
N VAL A 196 -19.37 -0.07 -30.05
CA VAL A 196 -18.23 0.86 -30.20
C VAL A 196 -17.89 1.11 -31.68
N ALA A 197 -18.05 0.10 -32.54
CA ALA A 197 -17.78 0.21 -33.97
C ALA A 197 -18.88 0.93 -34.78
N SER A 198 -20.14 0.85 -34.35
CA SER A 198 -21.25 1.57 -35.02
C SER A 198 -21.40 3.02 -34.57
N GLY A 199 -20.88 3.35 -33.38
CA GLY A 199 -21.22 4.60 -32.70
C GLY A 199 -22.66 4.63 -32.19
N ILE A 200 -22.97 5.68 -31.44
CA ILE A 200 -24.31 6.08 -30.98
C ILE A 200 -24.75 7.25 -31.86
N THR A 201 -25.89 7.10 -32.54
CA THR A 201 -26.45 8.09 -33.46
C THR A 201 -26.66 9.45 -32.78
N ALA A 202 -26.41 10.54 -33.52
CA ALA A 202 -26.66 11.90 -33.06
C ALA A 202 -28.08 12.07 -32.49
N GLY A 203 -28.17 12.74 -31.33
CA GLY A 203 -29.43 12.93 -30.59
C GLY A 203 -29.75 11.80 -29.58
N TRP A 204 -29.20 10.60 -29.75
CA TRP A 204 -29.41 9.46 -28.85
C TRP A 204 -28.30 9.36 -27.80
N MET A 205 -28.60 8.75 -26.65
CA MET A 205 -27.66 8.55 -25.54
C MET A 205 -27.59 7.07 -25.12
N GLY A 206 -26.41 6.58 -24.76
CA GLY A 206 -26.25 5.26 -24.16
C GLY A 206 -26.67 5.28 -22.70
N LEU A 207 -27.66 4.46 -22.33
CA LEU A 207 -28.20 4.40 -20.96
C LEU A 207 -27.94 3.06 -20.26
N ASP A 208 -27.61 1.98 -20.97
CA ASP A 208 -27.16 0.73 -20.34
C ASP A 208 -26.11 0.03 -21.22
N CYS A 209 -25.41 -0.94 -20.64
CA CYS A 209 -24.51 -1.84 -21.36
C CYS A 209 -25.30 -2.92 -22.11
N GLY A 210 -24.73 -3.43 -23.21
CA GLY A 210 -25.33 -4.51 -23.99
C GLY A 210 -24.98 -5.92 -23.48
N PRO A 211 -25.50 -6.97 -24.15
CA PRO A 211 -25.26 -8.36 -23.76
C PRO A 211 -23.80 -8.79 -23.85
N GLU A 212 -23.01 -8.33 -24.83
CA GLU A 212 -21.59 -8.72 -24.94
C GLU A 212 -20.72 -8.03 -23.88
N SER A 213 -21.08 -6.81 -23.48
CA SER A 213 -20.48 -6.13 -22.31
C SER A 213 -20.80 -6.88 -21.02
N SER A 214 -22.06 -7.27 -20.83
CA SER A 214 -22.51 -8.07 -19.66
C SER A 214 -21.75 -9.39 -19.56
N LYS A 215 -21.52 -10.08 -20.67
CA LYS A 215 -20.71 -11.31 -20.74
C LYS A 215 -19.25 -11.08 -20.32
N LYS A 216 -18.61 -10.01 -20.81
CA LYS A 216 -17.24 -9.64 -20.41
C LYS A 216 -17.12 -9.27 -18.93
N TYR A 217 -18.15 -8.63 -18.37
CA TYR A 217 -18.21 -8.35 -16.95
C TYR A 217 -18.39 -9.63 -16.13
N ALA A 218 -19.25 -10.56 -16.56
CA ALA A 218 -19.42 -11.86 -15.91
C ALA A 218 -18.11 -12.68 -15.90
N GLU A 219 -17.34 -12.68 -17.00
CA GLU A 219 -16.01 -13.29 -17.05
C GLU A 219 -15.02 -12.63 -16.06
N ALA A 220 -15.08 -11.31 -15.88
CA ALA A 220 -14.23 -10.60 -14.91
C ALA A 220 -14.61 -10.93 -13.46
N VAL A 221 -15.92 -10.95 -13.16
CA VAL A 221 -16.47 -11.36 -11.87
C VAL A 221 -16.09 -12.81 -11.54
N GLY A 222 -16.19 -13.74 -12.50
CA GLY A 222 -15.85 -15.15 -12.30
C GLY A 222 -14.38 -15.43 -11.98
N ARG A 223 -13.47 -14.49 -12.27
CA ARG A 223 -12.04 -14.57 -11.88
C ARG A 223 -11.74 -13.91 -10.53
N ALA A 224 -12.65 -13.09 -10.00
CA ALA A 224 -12.38 -12.25 -8.83
C ALA A 224 -12.62 -13.02 -7.52
N LYS A 225 -11.65 -12.96 -6.60
CA LYS A 225 -11.80 -13.45 -5.21
C LYS A 225 -12.36 -12.39 -4.25
N GLN A 226 -12.27 -11.13 -4.64
CA GLN A 226 -12.78 -9.97 -3.90
C GLN A 226 -13.23 -8.92 -4.92
N ILE A 227 -14.38 -8.31 -4.69
CA ILE A 227 -14.99 -7.32 -5.59
C ILE A 227 -15.33 -6.07 -4.78
N VAL A 228 -14.95 -4.90 -5.30
CA VAL A 228 -15.43 -3.60 -4.83
C VAL A 228 -16.18 -2.97 -5.97
N TRP A 229 -17.50 -2.83 -5.84
CA TRP A 229 -18.36 -2.26 -6.86
C TRP A 229 -18.88 -0.88 -6.40
N ASN A 230 -18.56 0.16 -7.17
CA ASN A 230 -19.03 1.53 -6.94
C ASN A 230 -19.59 2.10 -8.26
N GLY A 231 -20.86 2.49 -8.25
CA GLY A 231 -21.59 2.99 -9.42
C GLY A 231 -22.28 1.90 -10.24
N PRO A 232 -23.57 2.04 -10.60
CA PRO A 232 -24.25 1.10 -11.50
C PRO A 232 -23.67 1.18 -12.92
N VAL A 233 -23.74 0.09 -13.67
CA VAL A 233 -23.21 0.00 -15.06
C VAL A 233 -24.14 0.60 -16.13
N GLY A 234 -25.36 0.97 -15.73
CA GLY A 234 -26.36 1.67 -16.53
C GLY A 234 -27.14 2.68 -15.68
N ALA A 235 -27.94 3.50 -16.34
CA ALA A 235 -28.83 4.46 -15.72
C ALA A 235 -29.94 3.72 -14.95
N ALA A 236 -29.98 3.90 -13.64
CA ALA A 236 -31.01 3.33 -12.77
C ALA A 236 -32.37 4.07 -12.91
N ILE A 237 -32.89 4.12 -14.15
CA ILE A 237 -34.26 4.50 -14.47
C ILE A 237 -35.08 3.21 -14.45
N ASN A 238 -35.77 2.93 -13.34
CA ASN A 238 -36.72 1.81 -13.29
C ASN A 238 -37.74 1.98 -14.42
N GLY A 239 -37.81 1.02 -15.36
CA GLY A 239 -38.82 0.98 -16.42
C GLY A 239 -38.28 0.57 -17.80
N VAL A 240 -36.99 0.78 -18.08
CA VAL A 240 -36.39 0.35 -19.35
C VAL A 240 -36.00 -1.14 -19.31
N ILE A 241 -36.98 -2.03 -19.49
CA ILE A 241 -36.89 -3.38 -20.08
C ILE A 241 -38.33 -3.98 -20.08
N PRO A 242 -38.87 -4.45 -21.22
CA PRO A 242 -40.05 -5.30 -21.22
C PRO A 242 -39.68 -6.69 -20.68
N GLN A 243 -40.44 -7.17 -19.68
CA GLN A 243 -40.27 -8.52 -19.12
C GLN A 243 -40.82 -9.60 -20.07
N GLU A 244 -40.06 -9.94 -21.11
CA GLU A 244 -40.23 -11.20 -21.85
C GLU A 244 -38.96 -12.05 -21.74
N ASN A 245 -38.83 -12.76 -20.61
CA ASN A 245 -38.45 -14.18 -20.57
C ASN A 245 -38.31 -14.70 -19.12
N GLY A 246 -39.20 -15.62 -18.75
CA GLY A 246 -38.98 -16.69 -17.76
C GLY A 246 -38.38 -16.32 -16.40
N ILE A 247 -39.23 -16.11 -15.40
CA ILE A 247 -38.83 -16.20 -13.99
C ILE A 247 -38.32 -17.62 -13.69
N LEU A 248 -37.07 -17.75 -13.28
CA LEU A 248 -36.60 -18.87 -12.45
C LEU A 248 -36.44 -18.36 -11.02
N GLN A 249 -37.40 -18.73 -10.16
CA GLN A 249 -37.23 -18.60 -8.71
C GLN A 249 -36.15 -19.60 -8.27
N SER A 250 -35.12 -19.12 -7.58
CA SER A 250 -34.20 -19.97 -6.85
C SER A 250 -34.66 -20.09 -5.40
N ASP A 251 -35.24 -21.22 -5.03
CA ASP A 251 -35.53 -21.56 -3.64
C ASP A 251 -34.24 -21.70 -2.83
N TYR A 252 -34.04 -20.79 -1.89
CA TYR A 252 -33.13 -20.95 -0.76
C TYR A 252 -33.86 -20.55 0.53
N GLY A 253 -34.80 -21.40 0.94
CA GLY A 253 -35.41 -21.32 2.26
C GLY A 253 -34.41 -21.77 3.33
N GLY A 254 -33.94 -20.84 4.16
CA GLY A 254 -33.20 -21.18 5.37
C GLY A 254 -34.16 -21.65 6.45
N GLU A 255 -34.12 -22.94 6.80
CA GLU A 255 -34.95 -23.48 7.88
C GLU A 255 -34.52 -22.91 9.24
N THR A 256 -35.46 -22.22 9.90
CA THR A 256 -35.36 -21.84 11.31
C THR A 256 -36.11 -22.85 12.17
N ILE A 257 -35.45 -23.36 13.21
CA ILE A 257 -35.97 -24.37 14.14
C ILE A 257 -36.96 -23.71 15.13
N PRO A 258 -38.18 -24.26 15.31
CA PRO A 258 -39.01 -24.02 16.48
C PRO A 258 -39.05 -25.24 17.42
N GLY A 259 -39.11 -25.01 18.73
CA GLY A 259 -39.13 -26.06 19.76
C GLY A 259 -40.47 -26.78 19.94
N PRO A 260 -40.52 -27.84 20.78
CA PRO A 260 -41.65 -28.76 20.86
C PRO A 260 -42.75 -28.33 21.85
N ALA A 261 -43.99 -28.74 21.57
CA ALA A 261 -45.10 -28.76 22.51
C ALA A 261 -45.94 -30.05 22.35
N PHE A 262 -46.38 -30.58 23.51
CA PHE A 262 -47.32 -31.69 23.76
C PHE A 262 -48.66 -31.51 22.99
N ASP A 263 -49.55 -32.48 22.71
CA ASP A 263 -49.82 -33.91 23.08
C ASP A 263 -50.97 -34.43 22.15
N PRO A 264 -51.64 -35.61 22.29
CA PRO A 264 -51.20 -36.97 22.65
C PRO A 264 -51.77 -38.12 21.73
N ALA A 265 -51.36 -39.35 22.06
CA ALA A 265 -51.68 -40.71 21.56
C ALA A 265 -53.06 -41.11 20.94
N SER A 266 -53.04 -42.12 20.04
CA SER A 266 -53.69 -43.46 20.28
C SER A 266 -53.51 -44.51 19.13
N HIS A 267 -53.11 -45.76 19.48
CA HIS A 267 -53.45 -47.14 18.97
C HIS A 267 -53.75 -47.42 17.46
N SER A 268 -53.49 -48.59 16.83
CA SER A 268 -53.03 -49.96 17.22
C SER A 268 -52.67 -50.83 15.97
N ALA A 269 -51.93 -51.94 16.17
CA ALA A 269 -51.66 -53.02 15.17
C ALA A 269 -52.66 -54.22 15.31
N PRO A 270 -52.60 -55.39 14.61
CA PRO A 270 -51.57 -55.97 13.70
C PRO A 270 -52.09 -56.73 12.42
N ALA A 271 -51.23 -57.59 11.82
CA ALA A 271 -51.34 -58.39 10.56
C ALA A 271 -52.28 -59.66 10.65
N PRO A 272 -52.43 -60.63 9.68
CA PRO A 272 -51.44 -61.19 8.71
C PRO A 272 -51.96 -61.68 7.30
N THR A 273 -51.10 -62.41 6.56
CA THR A 273 -51.27 -63.16 5.27
C THR A 273 -51.79 -64.62 5.49
N PRO A 274 -51.85 -65.65 4.56
CA PRO A 274 -51.24 -65.86 3.22
C PRO A 274 -52.01 -66.75 2.15
N SER A 275 -51.27 -67.29 1.14
CA SER A 275 -51.54 -68.43 0.19
C SER A 275 -52.33 -68.14 -1.13
N SER A 276 -51.76 -68.32 -2.35
CA SER A 276 -51.53 -69.52 -3.21
C SER A 276 -52.76 -69.90 -4.10
N SER A 277 -52.69 -70.33 -5.38
CA SER A 277 -51.62 -70.55 -6.38
C SER A 277 -52.23 -70.77 -7.80
N SER A 278 -51.40 -71.02 -8.83
CA SER A 278 -51.73 -71.53 -10.19
C SER A 278 -52.41 -70.57 -11.20
N ALA A 279 -52.07 -70.48 -12.50
CA ALA A 279 -50.86 -70.64 -13.32
C ALA A 279 -51.31 -70.77 -14.79
N PHE A 280 -50.87 -69.88 -15.68
CA PHE A 280 -50.63 -70.20 -17.10
C PHE A 280 -49.53 -69.28 -17.66
N ARG A 281 -48.62 -69.86 -18.44
CA ARG A 281 -47.44 -69.28 -19.12
C ARG A 281 -47.42 -69.87 -20.55
N PRO A 282 -46.57 -69.43 -21.51
CA PRO A 282 -45.40 -68.56 -21.37
C PRO A 282 -45.28 -67.40 -22.38
N VAL A 283 -44.33 -66.48 -22.13
CA VAL A 283 -43.29 -65.93 -23.04
C VAL A 283 -42.44 -64.94 -22.21
N LEU A 284 -41.18 -64.68 -22.59
CA LEU A 284 -40.15 -64.05 -21.74
C LEU A 284 -40.39 -62.57 -21.38
N PRO A 285 -39.96 -62.17 -20.16
CA PRO A 285 -39.42 -60.83 -19.91
C PRO A 285 -37.94 -60.88 -19.47
N SER A 286 -37.16 -59.91 -19.96
CA SER A 286 -35.74 -59.71 -19.64
C SER A 286 -35.53 -59.29 -18.18
N ARG A 287 -34.42 -59.72 -17.56
CA ARG A 287 -33.93 -59.11 -16.32
C ARG A 287 -33.34 -57.74 -16.63
N GLN A 288 -33.96 -56.67 -16.13
CA GLN A 288 -33.26 -55.40 -15.98
C GLN A 288 -32.26 -55.55 -14.81
N ILE A 289 -30.98 -55.40 -15.12
CA ILE A 289 -29.92 -55.22 -14.13
C ILE A 289 -29.91 -53.72 -13.77
N VAL A 290 -29.85 -53.41 -12.48
CA VAL A 290 -29.62 -52.03 -12.03
C VAL A 290 -28.14 -51.72 -12.26
N GLU A 291 -27.84 -51.03 -13.35
CA GLU A 291 -26.48 -50.53 -13.62
C GLU A 291 -26.11 -49.47 -12.57
N ARG A 292 -24.99 -49.69 -11.88
CA ARG A 292 -24.37 -48.67 -11.03
C ARG A 292 -23.59 -47.72 -11.93
N GLN A 293 -23.68 -46.42 -11.67
CA GLN A 293 -22.87 -45.42 -12.37
C GLN A 293 -21.36 -45.72 -12.26
N PRO A 294 -20.58 -45.55 -13.34
CA PRO A 294 -19.15 -45.83 -13.33
C PRO A 294 -18.39 -44.85 -12.43
N ARG A 295 -17.36 -45.35 -11.75
CA ARG A 295 -16.53 -44.56 -10.84
C ARG A 295 -15.27 -44.10 -11.57
N MET A 296 -15.16 -42.82 -11.86
CA MET A 296 -13.94 -42.23 -12.42
C MET A 296 -12.82 -42.16 -11.37
N LEU A 297 -11.59 -42.41 -11.83
CA LEU A 297 -10.34 -42.28 -11.09
C LEU A 297 -9.41 -41.32 -11.85
N ASP A 298 -8.83 -40.38 -11.12
CA ASP A 298 -7.93 -39.35 -11.61
C ASP A 298 -6.48 -39.76 -11.28
N PHE A 299 -5.62 -39.90 -12.29
CA PHE A 299 -4.21 -40.30 -12.17
C PHE A 299 -3.29 -39.19 -12.68
N ARG A 300 -2.44 -38.64 -11.81
CA ARG A 300 -1.30 -37.81 -12.22
C ARG A 300 -0.09 -38.70 -12.47
N VAL A 301 0.41 -38.72 -13.70
CA VAL A 301 1.55 -39.57 -14.08
C VAL A 301 2.77 -38.71 -14.42
N GLU A 302 3.84 -38.90 -13.66
CA GLU A 302 5.09 -38.16 -13.79
C GLU A 302 6.10 -38.92 -14.68
N TYR A 303 6.69 -38.24 -15.66
CA TYR A 303 7.75 -38.77 -16.52
C TYR A 303 8.75 -37.68 -16.87
N ARG A 304 9.96 -37.76 -16.28
CA ARG A 304 10.97 -36.68 -16.31
C ARG A 304 10.31 -35.37 -15.83
N ASP A 305 10.51 -34.25 -16.51
CA ASP A 305 9.91 -32.96 -16.16
C ASP A 305 8.47 -32.77 -16.67
N ARG A 306 7.76 -33.85 -17.03
CA ARG A 306 6.38 -33.79 -17.57
C ARG A 306 5.40 -34.52 -16.68
N ASN A 307 4.27 -33.87 -16.42
CA ASN A 307 3.10 -34.44 -15.75
C ASN A 307 1.98 -34.63 -16.77
N VAL A 308 1.43 -35.84 -16.84
CA VAL A 308 0.28 -36.20 -17.67
C VAL A 308 -0.86 -36.63 -16.76
N ASP A 309 -1.96 -35.90 -16.78
CA ASP A 309 -3.17 -36.24 -16.00
C ASP A 309 -4.08 -37.16 -16.86
N VAL A 310 -4.36 -38.37 -16.38
CA VAL A 310 -5.15 -39.43 -17.04
C VAL A 310 -6.39 -39.73 -16.21
N VAL A 311 -7.57 -39.74 -16.82
CA VAL A 311 -8.85 -39.98 -16.14
C VAL A 311 -9.56 -41.19 -16.77
N LEU A 312 -9.85 -42.20 -15.96
CA LEU A 312 -10.39 -43.50 -16.41
C LEU A 312 -11.46 -44.05 -15.47
N GLU A 313 -12.29 -44.98 -15.95
CA GLU A 313 -13.25 -45.70 -15.11
C GLU A 313 -12.56 -46.79 -14.27
N ASP A 314 -13.13 -47.14 -13.10
CA ASP A 314 -12.59 -48.22 -12.26
C ASP A 314 -12.66 -49.61 -12.92
N SER A 315 -13.50 -49.79 -13.95
CA SER A 315 -13.57 -50.97 -14.82
C SER A 315 -12.35 -51.16 -15.72
N CYS A 316 -11.54 -50.12 -15.93
CA CYS A 316 -10.37 -50.15 -16.81
C CYS A 316 -9.22 -50.98 -16.23
N THR A 317 -8.26 -51.32 -17.10
CA THR A 317 -7.03 -52.04 -16.74
C THR A 317 -5.81 -51.13 -16.63
N VAL A 318 -4.77 -51.58 -15.94
CA VAL A 318 -3.48 -50.86 -15.87
C VAL A 318 -2.80 -50.75 -17.24
N GLY A 319 -3.01 -51.72 -18.14
CA GLY A 319 -2.58 -51.63 -19.54
C GLY A 319 -3.20 -50.46 -20.31
N GLU A 320 -4.45 -50.10 -20.02
CA GLU A 320 -5.13 -48.96 -20.68
C GLU A 320 -4.53 -47.61 -20.25
N ILE A 321 -4.05 -47.49 -19.00
CA ILE A 321 -3.26 -46.33 -18.56
C ILE A 321 -1.98 -46.23 -19.40
N LYS A 322 -1.24 -47.34 -19.57
CA LYS A 322 -0.04 -47.36 -20.44
C LYS A 322 -0.37 -46.98 -21.88
N GLN A 323 -1.49 -47.43 -22.41
CA GLN A 323 -1.89 -47.19 -23.80
C GLN A 323 -2.30 -45.72 -24.05
N ILE A 324 -2.89 -45.04 -23.07
CA ILE A 324 -3.08 -43.57 -23.12
C ILE A 324 -1.73 -42.85 -23.07
N LEU A 325 -0.84 -43.27 -22.17
CA LEU A 325 0.50 -42.69 -22.05
C LEU A 325 1.39 -42.94 -23.28
N GLU A 326 1.23 -44.06 -24.00
CA GLU A 326 1.93 -44.33 -25.27
C GLU A 326 1.57 -43.28 -26.33
N ASN A 327 0.30 -42.87 -26.42
CA ASN A 327 -0.15 -41.82 -27.33
C ASN A 327 0.39 -40.43 -26.94
N GLU A 328 0.34 -40.08 -25.66
CA GLU A 328 0.79 -38.76 -25.15
C GLU A 328 2.32 -38.60 -25.10
N LEU A 329 3.04 -39.65 -24.71
CA LEU A 329 4.50 -39.63 -24.52
C LEU A 329 5.29 -40.19 -25.71
N GLN A 330 4.62 -40.82 -26.69
CA GLN A 330 5.23 -41.42 -27.89
C GLN A 330 6.30 -42.48 -27.57
N ILE A 331 6.08 -43.26 -26.51
CA ILE A 331 6.97 -44.33 -26.04
C ILE A 331 6.20 -45.66 -26.05
N PRO A 332 6.74 -46.75 -26.62
CA PRO A 332 6.03 -48.02 -26.69
C PRO A 332 5.64 -48.58 -25.32
N VAL A 333 4.42 -49.10 -25.16
CA VAL A 333 3.91 -49.71 -23.90
C VAL A 333 4.87 -50.77 -23.35
N SER A 334 5.50 -51.57 -24.23
CA SER A 334 6.46 -52.61 -23.86
C SER A 334 7.75 -52.08 -23.21
N LYS A 335 8.02 -50.78 -23.32
CA LYS A 335 9.15 -50.09 -22.68
C LYS A 335 8.73 -49.21 -21.49
N MET A 336 7.43 -49.19 -21.15
CA MET A 336 6.89 -48.43 -20.02
C MET A 336 6.68 -49.32 -18.79
N LEU A 337 7.36 -49.00 -17.70
CA LEU A 337 7.11 -49.57 -16.38
C LEU A 337 6.46 -48.51 -15.47
N LEU A 338 5.17 -48.67 -15.16
CA LEU A 338 4.48 -47.81 -14.18
C LEU A 338 4.77 -48.28 -12.76
N LYS A 339 5.17 -47.34 -11.90
CA LYS A 339 5.37 -47.52 -10.46
C LYS A 339 4.68 -46.37 -9.70
N GLY A 340 4.62 -46.49 -8.36
CA GLY A 340 3.84 -45.60 -7.48
C GLY A 340 2.52 -46.19 -6.96
N TRP A 341 2.21 -47.44 -7.29
CA TRP A 341 1.04 -48.15 -6.76
C TRP A 341 1.10 -48.27 -5.22
N LYS A 342 -0.02 -48.00 -4.55
CA LYS A 342 -0.10 -48.09 -3.07
C LYS A 342 -0.12 -49.53 -2.53
N THR A 343 -0.28 -50.53 -3.40
CA THR A 343 -0.43 -51.93 -3.05
C THR A 343 0.21 -52.85 -4.10
N GLY A 344 1.30 -53.53 -3.71
CA GLY A 344 1.90 -54.65 -4.45
C GLY A 344 2.59 -54.31 -5.77
N ASP A 345 3.20 -55.33 -6.37
CA ASP A 345 3.52 -55.30 -7.80
C ASP A 345 2.23 -55.56 -8.58
N VAL A 346 1.99 -54.73 -9.60
CA VAL A 346 0.73 -54.68 -10.36
C VAL A 346 1.02 -55.01 -11.81
N GLU A 347 0.34 -56.02 -12.35
CA GLU A 347 0.47 -56.44 -13.75
C GLU A 347 -0.47 -55.65 -14.66
N ASP A 348 -0.13 -55.54 -15.95
CA ASP A 348 -0.90 -54.75 -16.93
C ASP A 348 -2.34 -55.27 -17.15
N SER A 349 -2.60 -56.54 -16.83
CA SER A 349 -3.92 -57.19 -16.83
C SER A 349 -4.80 -56.82 -15.63
N THR A 350 -4.27 -56.11 -14.63
CA THR A 350 -4.98 -55.81 -13.38
C THR A 350 -6.06 -54.75 -13.60
N VAL A 351 -7.29 -55.03 -13.16
CA VAL A 351 -8.42 -54.11 -13.20
C VAL A 351 -8.35 -53.11 -12.03
N LEU A 352 -8.47 -51.81 -12.31
CA LEU A 352 -8.29 -50.73 -11.32
C LEU A 352 -9.24 -50.85 -10.10
N LYS A 353 -10.43 -51.40 -10.31
CA LYS A 353 -11.41 -51.71 -9.26
C LYS A 353 -10.87 -52.62 -8.16
N SER A 354 -10.01 -53.60 -8.47
CA SER A 354 -9.47 -54.53 -7.46
C SER A 354 -8.43 -53.89 -6.55
N LEU A 355 -7.80 -52.80 -7.00
CA LEU A 355 -6.77 -52.07 -6.28
C LEU A 355 -7.33 -51.09 -5.22
N HIS A 356 -8.67 -50.95 -5.12
CA HIS A 356 -9.36 -50.13 -4.10
C HIS A 356 -8.84 -48.68 -3.98
N LEU A 357 -8.39 -48.11 -5.10
CA LEU A 357 -7.70 -46.82 -5.11
C LEU A 357 -8.63 -45.65 -4.69
N PRO A 358 -8.09 -44.60 -4.03
CA PRO A 358 -8.79 -43.34 -3.83
C PRO A 358 -9.08 -42.63 -5.17
N LYS A 359 -9.89 -41.57 -5.16
CA LYS A 359 -10.23 -40.86 -6.41
C LYS A 359 -9.00 -40.30 -7.12
N ASN A 360 -8.07 -39.69 -6.38
CA ASN A 360 -6.87 -39.06 -6.93
C ASN A 360 -5.63 -39.92 -6.59
N ASN A 361 -4.81 -40.22 -7.60
CA ASN A 361 -3.63 -41.08 -7.48
C ASN A 361 -2.43 -40.44 -8.20
N SER A 362 -1.21 -40.71 -7.72
CA SER A 362 0.03 -40.27 -8.36
C SER A 362 0.87 -41.49 -8.72
N LEU A 363 1.34 -41.55 -9.96
CA LEU A 363 2.16 -42.63 -10.51
C LEU A 363 3.35 -42.05 -11.28
N TYR A 364 4.34 -42.86 -11.61
CA TYR A 364 5.49 -42.45 -12.43
C TYR A 364 5.93 -43.55 -13.40
N VAL A 365 6.51 -43.15 -14.54
CA VAL A 365 6.94 -44.06 -15.62
C VAL A 365 8.46 -44.20 -15.64
N LEU A 366 8.95 -45.43 -15.74
CA LEU A 366 10.36 -45.76 -15.98
C LEU A 366 10.52 -46.42 -17.35
N THR A 367 11.60 -46.08 -18.06
CA THR A 367 11.89 -46.59 -19.42
C THR A 367 13.32 -47.15 -19.51
N PRO A 368 13.58 -48.39 -19.03
CA PRO A 368 14.94 -48.91 -18.91
C PRO A 368 15.63 -49.22 -20.26
N ASP A 369 14.87 -49.54 -21.32
CA ASP A 369 15.40 -50.06 -22.59
C ASP A 369 15.49 -49.03 -23.72
N LEU A 370 15.81 -47.77 -23.42
CA LEU A 370 16.06 -46.71 -24.40
C LEU A 370 17.43 -46.06 -24.17
N PRO A 371 18.31 -45.98 -25.20
CA PRO A 371 19.58 -45.28 -25.06
C PRO A 371 19.35 -43.76 -24.86
N PRO A 372 20.17 -43.08 -24.05
CA PRO A 372 20.13 -41.63 -23.95
C PRO A 372 20.51 -40.98 -25.30
N PRO A 373 19.93 -39.82 -25.65
CA PRO A 373 20.21 -39.16 -26.91
C PRO A 373 21.67 -38.69 -26.97
N SER A 374 22.36 -39.01 -28.07
CA SER A 374 23.75 -38.60 -28.27
C SER A 374 23.83 -37.15 -28.75
N SER A 375 24.38 -36.26 -27.93
CA SER A 375 24.80 -34.90 -28.35
C SER A 375 26.27 -34.64 -28.05
N SER A 376 26.90 -33.90 -28.97
CA SER A 376 28.34 -33.64 -29.03
C SER A 376 28.87 -32.70 -27.93
N SER A 377 30.19 -32.80 -27.70
CA SER A 377 31.08 -31.96 -26.88
C SER A 377 31.30 -32.43 -25.42
N HIS A 378 32.57 -32.71 -25.11
CA HIS A 378 33.08 -33.26 -23.85
C HIS A 378 33.05 -32.28 -22.65
N VAL A 379 32.17 -31.29 -22.67
CA VAL A 379 31.95 -30.34 -21.56
C VAL A 379 30.52 -30.42 -21.02
N GLY A 380 29.54 -30.90 -21.80
CA GLY A 380 28.15 -31.04 -21.36
C GLY A 380 27.86 -32.27 -20.49
N ALA A 381 28.60 -33.36 -20.67
CA ALA A 381 28.28 -34.66 -20.05
C ALA A 381 28.36 -34.68 -18.51
N LEU A 382 29.24 -33.87 -17.91
CA LEU A 382 29.33 -33.69 -16.46
C LEU A 382 28.19 -32.81 -15.90
N GLN A 383 27.75 -31.81 -16.66
CA GLN A 383 26.66 -30.92 -16.25
C GLN A 383 25.32 -31.66 -16.19
N GLU A 384 25.08 -32.62 -17.09
CA GLU A 384 23.89 -33.48 -17.06
C GLU A 384 23.96 -34.59 -16.01
N SER A 385 25.14 -35.15 -15.69
CA SER A 385 25.26 -36.20 -14.66
C SER A 385 25.12 -35.66 -13.24
N LEU A 386 25.57 -34.43 -12.97
CA LEU A 386 25.38 -33.76 -11.66
C LEU A 386 23.90 -33.52 -11.33
N ASN A 387 23.04 -33.36 -12.34
CA ASN A 387 21.59 -33.14 -12.19
C ASN A 387 20.76 -34.45 -12.18
N GLN A 388 21.40 -35.63 -12.30
CA GLN A 388 20.71 -36.92 -12.28
C GLN A 388 20.48 -37.42 -10.85
N ASN A 389 19.27 -37.86 -10.52
CA ASN A 389 18.99 -38.46 -9.22
C ASN A 389 19.28 -39.97 -9.23
N PHE A 390 20.18 -40.41 -8.35
CA PHE A 390 20.54 -41.81 -8.14
C PHE A 390 19.73 -42.42 -7.00
N MET A 391 19.09 -43.55 -7.26
CA MET A 391 18.42 -44.37 -6.25
C MET A 391 19.42 -45.38 -5.67
N LEU A 392 19.84 -45.16 -4.44
CA LEU A 392 20.70 -46.08 -3.69
C LEU A 392 19.83 -47.00 -2.85
N ILE A 393 19.87 -48.30 -3.16
CA ILE A 393 19.26 -49.35 -2.34
C ILE A 393 20.32 -49.81 -1.35
N ILE A 394 20.13 -49.50 -0.08
CA ILE A 394 21.12 -49.66 0.98
C ILE A 394 20.64 -50.74 1.95
N THR A 395 21.26 -51.92 1.86
CA THR A 395 20.95 -53.08 2.68
C THR A 395 21.72 -53.00 4.00
N HIS A 396 21.01 -52.87 5.12
CA HIS A 396 21.62 -52.89 6.44
C HIS A 396 21.87 -54.33 6.91
N ARG A 397 23.14 -54.75 6.95
CA ARG A 397 23.60 -56.13 7.15
C ARG A 397 23.09 -56.78 8.44
N GLU A 398 23.06 -56.03 9.55
CA GLU A 398 22.71 -56.56 10.88
C GLU A 398 21.20 -56.76 11.07
N VAL A 399 20.37 -55.94 10.41
CA VAL A 399 18.91 -55.94 10.57
C VAL A 399 18.21 -56.53 9.33
N GLN A 400 18.97 -56.91 8.29
CA GLN A 400 18.50 -57.41 6.98
C GLN A 400 17.37 -56.55 6.37
N ARG A 401 17.51 -55.23 6.49
CA ARG A 401 16.51 -54.25 6.03
C ARG A 401 17.08 -53.40 4.90
N GLU A 402 16.36 -53.30 3.80
CA GLU A 402 16.73 -52.44 2.67
C GLU A 402 16.10 -51.06 2.81
N TYR A 403 16.87 -50.02 2.52
CA TYR A 403 16.44 -48.61 2.46
C TYR A 403 16.67 -48.07 1.06
N ASN A 404 15.61 -47.55 0.43
CA ASN A 404 15.69 -46.97 -0.92
C ASN A 404 15.77 -45.44 -0.79
N LEU A 405 16.94 -44.88 -1.05
CA LEU A 405 17.23 -43.45 -0.85
C LEU A 405 17.61 -42.80 -2.18
N ASN A 406 17.01 -41.65 -2.48
CA ASN A 406 17.36 -40.87 -3.67
C ASN A 406 18.33 -39.76 -3.28
N PHE A 407 19.43 -39.64 -4.02
CA PHE A 407 20.44 -38.59 -3.89
C PHE A 407 20.70 -37.95 -5.25
N SER A 408 21.06 -36.66 -5.30
CA SER A 408 21.45 -36.04 -6.57
C SER A 408 22.86 -36.47 -6.97
N GLY A 409 23.18 -36.40 -8.26
CA GLY A 409 24.53 -36.70 -8.77
C GLY A 409 25.59 -35.77 -8.20
N SER A 410 25.18 -34.56 -7.78
CA SER A 410 25.97 -33.59 -7.02
C SER A 410 26.15 -33.91 -5.53
N SER A 411 25.38 -34.83 -4.95
CA SER A 411 25.60 -35.25 -3.55
C SER A 411 26.94 -35.95 -3.40
N THR A 412 27.58 -35.82 -2.24
CA THR A 412 28.85 -36.49 -1.94
C THR A 412 28.66 -37.86 -1.32
N ILE A 413 29.68 -38.74 -1.43
CA ILE A 413 29.69 -40.04 -0.74
C ILE A 413 29.58 -39.83 0.79
N GLN A 414 30.21 -38.79 1.34
CA GLN A 414 30.10 -38.43 2.75
C GLN A 414 28.65 -38.09 3.17
N GLU A 415 27.90 -37.38 2.34
CA GLU A 415 26.48 -37.09 2.58
C GLU A 415 25.62 -38.35 2.58
N VAL A 416 25.87 -39.30 1.66
CA VAL A 416 25.18 -40.60 1.68
C VAL A 416 25.44 -41.34 3.00
N LYS A 417 26.71 -41.41 3.43
CA LYS A 417 27.08 -42.05 4.71
C LYS A 417 26.46 -41.37 5.92
N ARG A 418 26.34 -40.03 5.90
CA ARG A 418 25.67 -39.23 6.95
C ARG A 418 24.17 -39.50 6.99
N ASN A 419 23.44 -39.39 5.88
CA ASN A 419 22.00 -39.68 5.84
C ASN A 419 21.68 -41.13 6.24
N VAL A 420 22.60 -42.07 6.00
CA VAL A 420 22.44 -43.47 6.40
C VAL A 420 22.76 -43.70 7.88
N TYR A 421 23.54 -42.83 8.54
CA TYR A 421 23.64 -42.84 10.00
C TYR A 421 22.27 -42.58 10.63
N ASP A 422 21.51 -41.61 10.13
CA ASP A 422 20.20 -41.25 10.68
C ASP A 422 19.17 -42.40 10.57
N LEU A 423 19.37 -43.33 9.62
CA LEU A 423 18.50 -44.49 9.36
C LEU A 423 18.98 -45.81 9.98
N THR A 424 20.28 -45.95 10.26
CA THR A 424 20.89 -47.18 10.80
C THR A 424 21.42 -47.04 12.22
N SER A 425 21.55 -45.81 12.73
CA SER A 425 22.20 -45.45 14.00
C SER A 425 23.64 -45.98 14.15
N ILE A 426 24.33 -46.29 13.04
CA ILE A 426 25.76 -46.60 13.02
C ILE A 426 26.53 -45.32 12.66
N PRO A 427 27.27 -44.69 13.60
CA PRO A 427 28.03 -43.47 13.31
C PRO A 427 29.00 -43.69 12.15
N VAL A 428 29.16 -42.71 11.27
CA VAL A 428 29.94 -42.81 10.01
C VAL A 428 31.31 -43.50 10.19
N ARG A 429 32.06 -43.13 11.24
CA ARG A 429 33.36 -43.72 11.62
C ARG A 429 33.34 -45.23 11.91
N HIS A 430 32.17 -45.82 12.20
CA HIS A 430 31.97 -47.24 12.49
C HIS A 430 31.19 -47.97 11.37
N GLN A 431 30.78 -47.27 10.32
CA GLN A 431 30.14 -47.90 9.16
C GLN A 431 31.20 -48.61 8.30
N LEU A 432 30.92 -49.86 7.94
CA LEU A 432 31.68 -50.65 7.00
C LEU A 432 30.80 -50.89 5.78
N TRP A 433 31.27 -50.41 4.64
CA TRP A 433 30.50 -50.35 3.39
C TRP A 433 31.05 -51.32 2.35
N GLU A 434 30.14 -52.00 1.65
CA GLU A 434 30.43 -52.87 0.53
C GLU A 434 29.54 -52.52 -0.67
N GLY A 435 30.07 -52.69 -1.89
CA GLY A 435 29.37 -52.38 -3.14
C GLY A 435 29.84 -51.10 -3.86
N TRP A 436 30.57 -50.19 -3.18
CA TRP A 436 31.10 -48.99 -3.83
C TRP A 436 32.04 -49.32 -5.01
N PRO A 437 31.95 -48.61 -6.14
CA PRO A 437 32.82 -48.84 -7.30
C PRO A 437 34.31 -48.59 -6.99
N PRO A 438 35.26 -49.25 -7.68
CA PRO A 438 36.70 -49.03 -7.47
C PRO A 438 37.19 -47.60 -7.77
N SER A 439 36.39 -46.80 -8.50
CA SER A 439 36.61 -45.38 -8.77
C SER A 439 36.26 -44.46 -7.60
N ALA A 440 35.48 -44.93 -6.63
CA ALA A 440 35.04 -44.16 -5.46
C ALA A 440 36.13 -44.17 -4.36
N THR A 441 37.22 -43.44 -4.59
CA THR A 441 38.42 -43.50 -3.72
C THR A 441 38.43 -42.52 -2.54
N ASP A 442 37.59 -41.49 -2.55
CA ASP A 442 37.51 -40.48 -1.49
C ASP A 442 36.05 -40.11 -1.17
N ASP A 443 35.78 -39.77 0.08
CA ASP A 443 34.44 -39.50 0.60
C ASP A 443 33.90 -38.12 0.15
N SER A 444 34.78 -37.21 -0.29
CA SER A 444 34.42 -35.92 -0.88
C SER A 444 33.90 -36.02 -2.32
N MET A 445 34.02 -37.18 -2.97
CA MET A 445 33.65 -37.39 -4.36
C MET A 445 32.13 -37.35 -4.57
N CYS A 446 31.69 -36.70 -5.65
CA CYS A 446 30.29 -36.63 -6.04
C CYS A 446 29.79 -37.97 -6.61
N LEU A 447 28.53 -38.34 -6.37
CA LEU A 447 27.95 -39.61 -6.83
C LEU A 447 28.01 -39.76 -8.36
N ALA A 448 27.82 -38.68 -9.11
CA ALA A 448 27.95 -38.65 -10.57
C ALA A 448 29.34 -39.01 -11.09
N GLU A 449 30.40 -38.78 -10.30
CA GLU A 449 31.80 -39.05 -10.68
C GLU A 449 32.32 -40.38 -10.10
N SER A 450 31.65 -40.90 -9.06
CA SER A 450 32.05 -42.12 -8.35
C SER A 450 31.91 -43.42 -9.15
N GLY A 451 31.22 -43.41 -10.30
CA GLY A 451 31.06 -44.57 -11.19
C GLY A 451 29.91 -45.52 -10.83
N LEU A 452 28.90 -45.02 -10.10
CA LEU A 452 27.71 -45.79 -9.71
C LEU A 452 26.81 -46.16 -10.90
N SER A 453 26.03 -47.22 -10.73
CA SER A 453 25.05 -47.66 -11.73
C SER A 453 23.81 -46.74 -11.71
N TYR A 454 23.45 -46.18 -12.86
CA TYR A 454 22.26 -45.33 -13.02
C TYR A 454 21.07 -46.14 -13.61
N PRO A 455 19.82 -45.88 -13.19
CA PRO A 455 19.39 -44.97 -12.12
C PRO A 455 19.48 -45.59 -10.72
N CYS A 456 19.80 -46.88 -10.60
CA CYS A 456 19.75 -47.61 -9.35
C CYS A 456 21.05 -48.37 -9.08
N HIS A 457 21.59 -48.25 -7.87
CA HIS A 457 22.77 -48.99 -7.42
C HIS A 457 22.55 -49.59 -6.03
N ARG A 458 23.14 -50.76 -5.76
CA ARG A 458 22.98 -51.50 -4.48
C ARG A 458 24.24 -51.41 -3.63
N LEU A 459 24.10 -51.00 -2.38
CA LEU A 459 25.17 -50.90 -1.39
C LEU A 459 24.78 -51.67 -0.13
N THR A 460 25.75 -52.20 0.60
CA THR A 460 25.54 -52.86 1.89
C THR A 460 26.32 -52.16 2.98
N VAL A 461 25.70 -51.92 4.13
CA VAL A 461 26.32 -51.28 5.30
C VAL A 461 26.18 -52.17 6.53
N GLY A 462 27.25 -52.30 7.31
CA GLY A 462 27.26 -52.95 8.63
C GLY A 462 28.20 -52.24 9.59
N ARG A 463 28.21 -52.63 10.88
CA ARG A 463 29.10 -52.05 11.88
C ARG A 463 30.46 -52.72 11.84
N ARG A 464 31.53 -51.93 11.89
CA ARG A 464 32.91 -52.42 12.08
C ARG A 464 33.05 -52.97 13.50
N SER A 465 33.26 -54.28 13.64
CA SER A 465 33.61 -54.91 14.91
C SER A 465 35.10 -54.74 15.24
N SER A 466 35.40 -54.38 16.48
CA SER A 466 36.78 -54.47 17.02
C SER A 466 37.15 -55.95 17.27
N PRO A 467 38.43 -56.34 17.20
CA PRO A 467 38.86 -57.70 17.52
C PRO A 467 38.54 -58.03 18.99
N ALA A 468 38.06 -59.24 19.24
CA ALA A 468 37.67 -59.68 20.58
C ALA A 468 38.87 -59.78 21.54
N GLN A 469 38.65 -59.43 22.81
CA GLN A 469 39.31 -60.14 23.90
C GLN A 469 38.42 -61.31 24.34
N THR A 470 38.94 -62.51 24.16
CA THR A 470 38.26 -63.78 24.36
C THR A 470 38.32 -64.20 25.83
N ARG A 471 37.14 -64.47 26.44
CA ARG A 471 36.86 -65.32 27.63
C ARG A 471 35.50 -64.91 28.21
N GLU A 472 34.66 -65.79 28.76
CA GLU A 472 34.46 -67.25 28.64
C GLU A 472 33.01 -67.50 29.15
N GLN A 473 32.36 -68.62 28.81
CA GLN A 473 30.94 -68.83 29.13
C GLN A 473 30.71 -69.46 30.51
N SER A 474 29.73 -68.95 31.27
CA SER A 474 28.82 -69.69 32.17
C SER A 474 27.74 -68.73 32.72
N GLU A 475 26.45 -68.97 32.43
CA GLU A 475 25.45 -69.59 33.34
C GLU A 475 25.00 -68.64 34.47
N GLU A 476 23.74 -68.16 34.46
CA GLU A 476 22.63 -68.62 35.35
C GLU A 476 22.89 -68.34 36.85
N GLN A 477 22.04 -67.72 37.68
CA GLN A 477 20.56 -67.57 37.79
C GLN A 477 20.27 -66.23 38.54
N SER A 478 19.18 -65.49 38.31
CA SER A 478 17.85 -65.67 38.92
C SER A 478 17.83 -65.92 40.45
N THR A 479 17.63 -64.90 41.28
CA THR A 479 16.45 -64.76 42.18
C THR A 479 16.46 -63.48 43.05
N ASP A 480 15.25 -63.11 43.50
CA ASP A 480 14.85 -62.00 44.38
C ASP A 480 15.62 -61.85 45.72
N VAL A 481 15.40 -60.71 46.42
CA VAL A 481 14.63 -60.65 47.68
C VAL A 481 14.53 -59.22 48.24
N HIS A 482 13.30 -58.80 48.59
CA HIS A 482 12.81 -57.76 49.53
C HIS A 482 13.58 -56.44 49.79
N MET A 483 12.99 -55.23 49.71
CA MET A 483 11.83 -54.65 50.44
C MET A 483 11.96 -54.54 51.98
N VAL A 484 12.36 -53.37 52.48
CA VAL A 484 11.64 -52.43 53.41
C VAL A 484 12.52 -51.16 53.57
N SER A 485 12.05 -49.91 53.46
CA SER A 485 11.04 -49.11 54.19
C SER A 485 11.58 -48.42 55.47
N ASP A 486 11.30 -47.11 55.52
CA ASP A 486 11.13 -46.22 56.68
C ASP A 486 12.36 -45.80 57.52
N SER A 487 12.63 -44.49 57.58
CA SER A 487 12.20 -43.64 58.73
C SER A 487 12.76 -42.20 58.64
N ASP A 488 11.99 -41.23 59.09
CA ASP A 488 12.32 -39.80 59.15
C ASP A 488 13.38 -39.44 60.22
N GLY A 489 13.92 -38.22 60.12
CA GLY A 489 14.77 -37.58 61.15
C GLY A 489 15.18 -36.15 60.79
N ASP A 490 14.62 -35.16 61.48
CA ASP A 490 14.82 -33.71 61.28
C ASP A 490 16.14 -33.14 61.89
N ASP A 491 16.36 -31.85 61.60
CA ASP A 491 17.01 -30.81 62.43
C ASP A 491 18.53 -30.49 62.35
N PHE A 492 18.79 -29.35 61.71
CA PHE A 492 19.47 -28.13 62.21
C PHE A 492 21.00 -27.84 62.13
N GLU A 493 21.26 -26.57 61.79
CA GLU A 493 22.40 -25.65 62.10
C GLU A 493 23.86 -25.86 61.61
N ASP A 494 24.16 -25.20 60.48
CA ASP A 494 25.09 -24.06 60.27
C ASP A 494 26.63 -24.10 60.58
N ALA A 495 27.34 -23.28 59.77
CA ALA A 495 28.64 -22.62 59.96
C ALA A 495 29.99 -23.32 59.62
N SER A 496 30.62 -22.80 58.53
CA SER A 496 32.09 -22.57 58.35
C SER A 496 33.04 -23.79 58.26
N GLU A 497 34.26 -23.75 57.70
CA GLU A 497 34.98 -22.89 56.74
C GLU A 497 36.17 -23.72 56.14
N PHE A 498 36.71 -23.30 55.00
CA PHE A 498 38.06 -23.64 54.47
C PHE A 498 38.63 -25.11 54.48
N GLY A 499 38.73 -25.68 53.28
CA GLY A 499 40.05 -26.03 52.70
C GLY A 499 40.58 -27.48 52.75
N VAL A 500 40.74 -28.09 51.56
CA VAL A 500 41.82 -29.00 51.03
C VAL A 500 42.60 -29.93 52.01
N ASP A 501 42.94 -31.19 51.68
CA ASP A 501 43.16 -31.85 50.38
C ASP A 501 43.10 -33.40 50.47
N ASP A 502 43.33 -34.05 49.32
CA ASP A 502 43.80 -35.42 49.06
C ASP A 502 42.85 -36.66 49.09
N GLY A 503 43.12 -37.56 48.13
CA GLY A 503 42.42 -38.83 47.87
C GLY A 503 42.98 -40.02 48.67
N GLU A 504 42.65 -41.28 48.38
CA GLU A 504 41.95 -41.88 47.23
C GLU A 504 40.94 -42.95 47.74
N VAL A 505 40.26 -43.66 46.82
CA VAL A 505 39.92 -45.12 46.82
C VAL A 505 38.54 -45.40 46.18
N PHE A 506 38.57 -46.21 45.10
CA PHE A 506 37.45 -46.75 44.30
C PHE A 506 36.48 -45.76 43.60
N GLY A 507 36.82 -45.40 42.36
CA GLY A 507 35.92 -44.70 41.44
C GLY A 507 35.38 -45.57 40.30
N MET A 508 34.08 -45.47 40.04
CA MET A 508 33.52 -45.51 38.67
C MET A 508 32.16 -44.80 38.66
N ALA A 509 32.17 -43.49 38.94
CA ALA A 509 31.09 -42.59 38.58
C ALA A 509 31.60 -41.67 37.47
N SER A 510 30.85 -41.52 36.38
CA SER A 510 31.16 -40.57 35.31
C SER A 510 31.01 -39.16 35.86
N SER A 511 32.14 -38.58 36.29
CA SER A 511 32.20 -37.21 36.81
C SER A 511 31.58 -36.24 35.80
N ALA A 512 30.50 -35.58 36.20
CA ALA A 512 30.07 -34.38 35.52
C ALA A 512 31.16 -33.32 35.72
N LEU A 513 31.81 -32.89 34.63
CA LEU A 513 32.58 -31.65 34.67
C LEU A 513 31.66 -30.57 35.27
N ARG A 514 32.11 -29.93 36.35
CA ARG A 514 31.42 -28.74 36.89
C ARG A 514 31.43 -27.69 35.79
N LYS A 515 30.27 -27.44 35.18
CA LYS A 515 30.09 -26.43 34.14
C LYS A 515 30.44 -25.05 34.72
N SER A 516 31.43 -24.37 34.16
CA SER A 516 31.75 -22.96 34.47
C SER A 516 30.51 -22.09 34.19
N PRO A 517 30.03 -21.23 35.12
CA PRO A 517 28.80 -20.46 34.92
C PRO A 517 28.78 -19.65 33.61
N MET A 518 27.64 -19.63 32.91
CA MET A 518 27.48 -18.91 31.65
C MET A 518 27.67 -17.39 31.80
N MET A 519 27.30 -16.81 32.95
CA MET A 519 27.68 -15.43 33.28
C MET A 519 28.08 -15.27 34.75
N PRO A 520 28.93 -14.27 35.06
CA PRO A 520 29.26 -13.90 36.43
C PRO A 520 28.06 -13.23 37.12
N GLU A 521 27.97 -13.37 38.44
CA GLU A 521 26.87 -12.81 39.25
C GLU A 521 27.01 -11.30 39.49
N ASN A 522 28.24 -10.77 39.40
CA ASN A 522 28.61 -9.41 39.81
C ASN A 522 29.15 -8.52 38.66
N ALA A 523 28.82 -8.81 37.39
CA ALA A 523 29.22 -7.92 36.30
C ALA A 523 28.61 -6.52 36.49
N GLU A 524 29.43 -5.48 36.53
CA GLU A 524 28.94 -4.09 36.57
C GLU A 524 28.37 -3.64 35.22
N ASN A 525 28.83 -4.24 34.13
CA ASN A 525 28.51 -3.89 32.75
C ASN A 525 27.87 -5.08 32.01
N GLU A 526 26.75 -4.84 31.32
CA GLU A 526 26.02 -5.84 30.53
C GLU A 526 26.88 -6.39 29.38
N GLY A 527 27.72 -5.56 28.75
CA GLY A 527 28.57 -5.95 27.62
C GLY A 527 29.65 -6.97 27.99
N ASP A 528 30.30 -6.79 29.14
CA ASP A 528 31.35 -7.71 29.60
C ASP A 528 30.77 -9.08 30.01
N ALA A 529 29.56 -9.08 30.59
CA ALA A 529 28.81 -10.28 30.90
C ALA A 529 28.46 -11.08 29.62
N LEU A 530 27.99 -10.38 28.57
CA LEU A 530 27.68 -10.96 27.26
C LEU A 530 28.91 -11.48 26.50
N LEU A 531 30.06 -10.82 26.66
CA LEU A 531 31.33 -11.29 26.09
C LEU A 531 31.75 -12.62 26.73
N GLN A 532 31.66 -12.73 28.05
CA GLN A 532 31.92 -13.98 28.77
C GLN A 532 30.88 -15.06 28.41
N PHE A 533 29.59 -14.70 28.35
CA PHE A 533 28.53 -15.59 27.90
C PHE A 533 28.82 -16.20 26.54
N THR A 534 29.23 -15.37 25.57
CA THR A 534 29.52 -15.82 24.22
C THR A 534 30.70 -16.79 24.21
N ALA A 535 31.79 -16.47 24.91
CA ALA A 535 32.98 -17.34 24.99
C ALA A 535 32.68 -18.70 25.64
N GLU A 536 31.92 -18.72 26.75
CA GLU A 536 31.48 -19.96 27.40
C GLU A 536 30.49 -20.74 26.52
N PHE A 537 29.60 -20.05 25.78
CA PHE A 537 28.69 -20.70 24.84
C PHE A 537 29.45 -21.42 23.71
N SER A 538 30.41 -20.74 23.06
CA SER A 538 31.26 -21.36 22.03
C SER A 538 32.06 -22.53 22.61
N SER A 539 32.60 -22.40 23.83
CA SER A 539 33.35 -23.46 24.50
C SER A 539 32.51 -24.72 24.79
N ARG A 540 31.24 -24.55 25.16
CA ARG A 540 30.34 -25.67 25.51
C ARG A 540 29.61 -26.30 24.32
N TYR A 541 29.24 -25.51 23.32
CA TYR A 541 28.36 -25.93 22.21
C TYR A 541 29.06 -25.92 20.82
N GLY A 542 30.27 -25.37 20.73
CA GLY A 542 31.03 -25.20 19.50
C GLY A 542 30.80 -23.83 18.83
N ASP A 543 31.64 -23.52 17.85
CA ASP A 543 31.68 -22.19 17.21
C ASP A 543 30.50 -21.90 16.25
N CYS A 544 29.64 -22.89 15.98
CA CYS A 544 28.43 -22.71 15.18
C CYS A 544 27.30 -22.21 16.09
N HIS A 545 27.10 -20.90 16.20
CA HIS A 545 26.01 -20.28 16.96
C HIS A 545 25.64 -18.91 16.40
N PRO A 546 24.49 -18.31 16.79
CA PRO A 546 24.11 -16.97 16.35
C PRO A 546 25.10 -15.93 16.89
N VAL A 547 25.35 -14.86 16.12
CA VAL A 547 26.16 -13.74 16.60
C VAL A 547 25.36 -12.98 17.66
N PHE A 548 25.82 -13.06 18.91
CA PHE A 548 25.23 -12.32 20.02
C PHE A 548 25.72 -10.87 20.04
N PHE A 549 24.78 -9.93 20.21
CA PHE A 549 25.06 -8.51 20.31
C PHE A 549 25.75 -8.19 21.63
N ILE A 550 27.01 -7.76 21.56
CA ILE A 550 27.82 -7.41 22.74
C ILE A 550 27.55 -5.96 23.12
N GLY A 551 26.62 -5.75 24.04
CA GLY A 551 26.24 -4.43 24.54
C GLY A 551 25.02 -4.49 25.44
N SER A 552 24.61 -3.32 25.96
CA SER A 552 23.41 -3.25 26.80
C SER A 552 22.14 -3.57 26.00
N LEU A 553 21.10 -4.02 26.70
CA LEU A 553 19.79 -4.26 26.08
C LEU A 553 19.22 -2.99 25.43
N GLU A 554 19.54 -1.81 25.99
CA GLU A 554 19.20 -0.51 25.41
C GLU A 554 19.84 -0.30 24.03
N ALA A 555 21.14 -0.59 23.91
CA ALA A 555 21.87 -0.43 22.65
C ALA A 555 21.34 -1.39 21.58
N ALA A 556 20.96 -2.62 21.96
CA ALA A 556 20.33 -3.57 21.06
C ALA A 556 18.99 -3.05 20.49
N PHE A 557 18.18 -2.34 21.28
CA PHE A 557 16.96 -1.68 20.77
C PHE A 557 17.25 -0.52 19.83
N GLN A 558 18.28 0.29 20.12
CA GLN A 558 18.66 1.42 19.26
C GLN A 558 19.03 0.93 17.86
N GLU A 559 19.84 -0.13 17.77
CA GLU A 559 20.27 -0.70 16.50
C GLU A 559 19.14 -1.45 15.76
N SER A 560 18.23 -2.13 16.47
CA SER A 560 17.13 -2.85 15.83
C SER A 560 16.00 -1.93 15.33
N PHE A 561 15.62 -0.92 16.12
CA PHE A 561 14.35 -0.20 15.92
C PHE A 561 14.46 1.29 15.58
N TYR A 562 15.54 1.97 15.97
CA TYR A 562 15.68 3.43 15.81
C TYR A 562 16.44 3.86 14.55
N VAL A 563 16.87 2.90 13.74
CA VAL A 563 17.36 3.13 12.37
C VAL A 563 16.20 3.43 11.39
N LYS A 564 16.55 3.90 10.17
CA LYS A 564 15.59 4.17 9.09
C LYS A 564 14.73 2.95 8.82
N ALA A 565 13.47 3.13 8.39
CA ALA A 565 12.54 2.00 8.24
C ALA A 565 13.09 0.85 7.38
N ARG A 566 13.91 1.15 6.35
CA ARG A 566 14.55 0.18 5.44
C ARG A 566 15.63 -0.69 6.09
N ASP A 567 16.29 -0.19 7.15
CA ASP A 567 17.48 -0.82 7.76
C ASP A 567 17.14 -1.55 9.07
N ARG A 568 15.89 -1.45 9.56
CA ARG A 568 15.44 -2.07 10.81
C ARG A 568 15.48 -3.60 10.74
N LYS A 569 15.72 -4.22 11.90
CA LYS A 569 15.66 -5.67 12.12
C LYS A 569 14.78 -6.00 13.33
N LEU A 570 14.34 -7.26 13.41
CA LEU A 570 13.73 -7.78 14.64
C LEU A 570 14.81 -8.01 15.71
N LEU A 571 14.43 -7.91 16.98
CA LEU A 571 15.30 -8.29 18.10
C LEU A 571 14.86 -9.66 18.62
N ALA A 572 15.81 -10.58 18.75
CA ALA A 572 15.63 -11.88 19.38
C ALA A 572 16.38 -11.89 20.73
N ILE A 573 15.68 -12.19 21.84
CA ILE A 573 16.30 -12.36 23.16
C ILE A 573 16.30 -13.85 23.54
N TYR A 574 17.49 -14.43 23.67
CA TYR A 574 17.70 -15.76 24.21
C TYR A 574 17.91 -15.71 25.74
N LEU A 575 17.19 -16.57 26.47
CA LEU A 575 17.25 -16.66 27.93
C LEU A 575 17.66 -18.08 28.35
N HIS A 576 18.89 -18.19 28.81
CA HIS A 576 19.54 -19.42 29.26
C HIS A 576 19.14 -19.79 30.70
N HIS A 577 19.11 -21.08 30.99
CA HIS A 577 18.99 -21.62 32.35
C HIS A 577 19.66 -23.00 32.42
N ASP A 578 20.79 -23.11 33.11
CA ASP A 578 21.66 -24.30 33.06
C ASP A 578 21.07 -25.51 33.80
N GLU A 579 20.16 -25.26 34.76
CA GLU A 579 19.39 -26.29 35.49
C GLU A 579 18.25 -26.92 34.64
N SER A 580 17.85 -26.31 33.52
CA SER A 580 16.85 -26.93 32.64
C SER A 580 17.47 -28.03 31.78
N VAL A 581 16.85 -29.20 31.82
CA VAL A 581 17.23 -30.36 30.98
C VAL A 581 17.11 -30.07 29.48
N LEU A 582 16.24 -29.14 29.07
CA LEU A 582 16.01 -28.81 27.66
C LEU A 582 17.09 -27.87 27.11
N THR A 583 17.77 -27.08 27.95
CA THR A 583 18.78 -26.08 27.53
C THR A 583 19.91 -26.69 26.72
N ASN A 584 20.43 -27.85 27.13
CA ASN A 584 21.51 -28.51 26.41
C ASN A 584 21.08 -28.94 24.98
N VAL A 585 19.87 -29.50 24.87
CA VAL A 585 19.29 -29.97 23.60
C VAL A 585 18.96 -28.79 22.69
N PHE A 586 18.33 -27.75 23.23
CA PHE A 586 17.95 -26.55 22.48
C PHE A 586 19.18 -25.80 21.92
N CYS A 587 20.25 -25.63 22.72
CA CYS A 587 21.48 -25.05 22.22
C CYS A 587 22.07 -25.90 21.07
N SER A 588 22.39 -27.16 21.37
CA SER A 588 23.15 -28.03 20.44
C SER A 588 22.39 -28.43 19.18
N GLN A 589 21.05 -28.54 19.22
CA GLN A 589 20.24 -29.00 18.09
C GLN A 589 19.48 -27.88 17.37
N MET A 590 19.32 -26.70 17.97
CA MET A 590 18.56 -25.59 17.35
C MET A 590 19.37 -24.33 17.16
N LEU A 591 19.92 -23.75 18.23
CA LEU A 591 20.72 -22.53 18.10
C LEU A 591 22.02 -22.78 17.32
N CYS A 592 22.57 -23.99 17.40
CA CYS A 592 23.72 -24.43 16.62
C CYS A 592 23.36 -25.04 15.25
N ALA A 593 22.09 -25.02 14.82
CA ALA A 593 21.71 -25.47 13.49
C ALA A 593 22.04 -24.39 12.45
N GLU A 594 22.85 -24.72 11.43
CA GLU A 594 23.32 -23.77 10.41
C GLU A 594 22.19 -22.96 9.74
N SER A 595 21.03 -23.58 9.50
CA SER A 595 19.85 -22.93 8.95
C SER A 595 19.31 -21.83 9.87
N ILE A 596 19.23 -22.09 11.18
CA ILE A 596 18.78 -21.14 12.21
C ILE A 596 19.83 -20.03 12.40
N VAL A 597 21.13 -20.37 12.49
CA VAL A 597 22.23 -19.40 12.62
C VAL A 597 22.24 -18.43 11.44
N SER A 598 22.13 -18.94 10.21
CA SER A 598 22.08 -18.13 8.99
C SER A 598 20.85 -17.22 8.96
N TYR A 599 19.67 -17.76 9.28
CA TYR A 599 18.42 -16.99 9.28
C TYR A 599 18.39 -15.87 10.34
N LEU A 600 18.86 -16.17 11.56
CA LEU A 600 18.99 -15.19 12.64
C LEU A 600 19.99 -14.09 12.27
N SER A 601 21.17 -14.44 11.77
CA SER A 601 22.22 -13.45 11.42
C SER A 601 21.78 -12.47 10.32
N GLN A 602 20.97 -12.94 9.37
CA GLN A 602 20.42 -12.10 8.32
C GLN A 602 19.32 -11.16 8.84
N ASN A 603 18.31 -11.70 9.53
CA ASN A 603 17.04 -11.00 9.78
C ASN A 603 16.89 -10.41 11.20
N PHE A 604 17.70 -10.84 12.17
CA PHE A 604 17.57 -10.49 13.58
C PHE A 604 18.86 -9.89 14.14
N ILE A 605 18.71 -9.04 15.16
CA ILE A 605 19.76 -8.82 16.16
C ILE A 605 19.49 -9.82 17.28
N THR A 606 20.46 -10.65 17.65
CA THR A 606 20.29 -11.65 18.71
C THR A 606 21.01 -11.18 19.97
N TRP A 607 20.33 -11.15 21.11
CA TRP A 607 20.86 -10.76 22.42
C TRP A 607 20.63 -11.90 23.41
N ALA A 608 21.55 -12.14 24.35
CA ALA A 608 21.50 -13.29 25.24
C ALA A 608 21.57 -12.89 26.72
N TRP A 609 20.93 -13.67 27.58
CA TRP A 609 21.07 -13.53 29.02
C TRP A 609 20.91 -14.87 29.75
N ASP A 610 21.49 -14.97 30.94
CA ASP A 610 21.48 -16.16 31.79
C ASP A 610 20.68 -15.88 33.05
N LEU A 611 19.70 -16.73 33.33
CA LEU A 611 18.78 -16.61 34.44
C LEU A 611 19.04 -17.65 35.53
N THR A 612 20.07 -18.49 35.38
CA THR A 612 20.47 -19.54 36.33
C THR A 612 20.78 -19.01 37.72
N LYS A 613 21.18 -17.73 37.83
CA LYS A 613 21.49 -17.06 39.09
C LYS A 613 20.45 -15.99 39.41
N ASP A 614 19.94 -15.99 40.64
CA ASP A 614 18.88 -15.07 41.08
C ASP A 614 19.24 -13.59 40.91
N ALA A 615 20.51 -13.22 41.10
CA ALA A 615 20.99 -11.85 40.84
C ALA A 615 20.81 -11.45 39.37
N ASN A 616 21.17 -12.33 38.44
CA ASN A 616 21.03 -12.10 37.00
C ASN A 616 19.57 -12.16 36.56
N ARG A 617 18.74 -13.02 37.18
CA ARG A 617 17.28 -13.05 37.00
C ARG A 617 16.61 -11.77 37.47
N ALA A 618 16.96 -11.25 38.65
CA ALA A 618 16.43 -10.00 39.18
C ALA A 618 16.81 -8.78 38.33
N ARG A 619 18.06 -8.74 37.83
CA ARG A 619 18.54 -7.72 36.88
C ARG A 619 17.74 -7.76 35.58
N PHE A 620 17.61 -8.92 34.95
CA PHE A 620 16.82 -9.06 33.71
C PHE A 620 15.35 -8.65 33.90
N LEU A 621 14.70 -9.08 34.98
CA LEU A 621 13.33 -8.68 35.30
C LEU A 621 13.19 -7.16 35.50
N THR A 622 14.22 -6.49 35.99
CA THR A 622 14.25 -5.02 36.11
C THR A 622 14.35 -4.35 34.74
N MET A 623 15.20 -4.88 33.84
CA MET A 623 15.28 -4.42 32.45
C MET A 623 13.95 -4.64 31.70
N CYS A 624 13.33 -5.81 31.83
CA CYS A 624 12.03 -6.10 31.22
C CYS A 624 10.92 -5.17 31.71
N ASN A 625 10.86 -4.88 33.01
CA ASN A 625 9.89 -3.92 33.55
C ASN A 625 10.04 -2.53 32.92
N ARG A 626 11.28 -2.07 32.68
CA ARG A 626 11.57 -0.78 32.04
C ARG A 626 11.16 -0.75 30.57
N HIS A 627 11.34 -1.85 29.84
CA HIS A 627 11.24 -1.86 28.37
C HIS A 627 9.97 -2.47 27.78
N PHE A 628 9.34 -3.42 28.48
CA PHE A 628 8.15 -4.14 28.03
C PHE A 628 6.97 -4.00 29.00
N GLY A 629 7.17 -3.29 30.11
CA GLY A 629 6.19 -3.16 31.19
C GLY A 629 6.06 -4.41 32.06
N SER A 630 5.22 -4.29 33.09
CA SER A 630 5.11 -5.29 34.15
C SER A 630 4.50 -6.63 33.71
N VAL A 631 3.69 -6.64 32.66
CA VAL A 631 3.02 -7.87 32.17
C VAL A 631 4.05 -8.87 31.64
N VAL A 632 4.98 -8.43 30.80
CA VAL A 632 6.02 -9.31 30.22
C VAL A 632 7.01 -9.78 31.28
N ALA A 633 7.43 -8.87 32.18
CA ALA A 633 8.27 -9.24 33.31
C ALA A 633 7.60 -10.27 34.22
N GLN A 634 6.29 -10.16 34.46
CA GLN A 634 5.54 -11.14 35.24
C GLN A 634 5.49 -12.50 34.54
N THR A 635 5.26 -12.55 33.22
CA THR A 635 5.26 -13.80 32.44
C THR A 635 6.59 -14.55 32.58
N VAL A 636 7.72 -13.85 32.41
CA VAL A 636 9.07 -14.45 32.62
C VAL A 636 9.27 -14.87 34.08
N ARG A 637 8.78 -14.07 35.05
CA ARG A 637 8.87 -14.40 36.47
C ARG A 637 8.13 -15.69 36.83
N THR A 638 6.95 -15.92 36.24
CA THR A 638 6.08 -17.09 36.49
C THR A 638 6.48 -18.36 35.74
N GLN A 639 7.43 -18.30 34.81
CA GLN A 639 7.91 -19.48 34.09
C GLN A 639 8.69 -20.42 35.02
N LYS A 640 8.35 -21.72 34.97
CA LYS A 640 9.07 -22.80 35.65
C LYS A 640 10.36 -23.12 34.92
N THR A 641 11.35 -23.63 35.66
CA THR A 641 12.65 -24.07 35.14
C THR A 641 12.51 -25.02 33.94
N ASP A 642 11.53 -25.93 33.99
CA ASP A 642 11.24 -26.95 32.96
C ASP A 642 10.91 -26.38 31.56
N HIS A 643 10.50 -25.10 31.45
CA HIS A 643 10.16 -24.47 30.16
C HIS A 643 11.34 -23.70 29.54
N PHE A 644 12.44 -23.51 30.28
CA PHE A 644 13.64 -22.86 29.75
C PHE A 644 14.41 -23.80 28.82
N PRO A 645 15.14 -23.26 27.84
CA PRO A 645 15.40 -21.84 27.62
C PRO A 645 14.21 -21.15 26.95
N LEU A 646 14.13 -19.83 27.07
CA LEU A 646 13.12 -19.02 26.39
C LEU A 646 13.77 -18.23 25.25
N PHE A 647 13.06 -18.12 24.13
CA PHE A 647 13.46 -17.28 23.00
C PHE A 647 12.34 -16.29 22.70
N LEU A 648 12.57 -15.02 23.01
CA LEU A 648 11.60 -13.93 22.85
C LEU A 648 11.84 -13.24 21.50
N ILE A 649 10.80 -13.13 20.67
CA ILE A 649 10.86 -12.32 19.44
C ILE A 649 10.20 -10.97 19.72
N ILE A 650 10.90 -9.88 19.41
CA ILE A 650 10.57 -8.53 19.85
C ILE A 650 10.57 -7.58 18.65
N MET A 651 9.49 -6.79 18.56
CA MET A 651 9.26 -5.79 17.53
C MET A 651 9.09 -4.41 18.19
N GLY A 652 9.95 -3.47 17.82
CA GLY A 652 9.77 -2.06 18.15
C GLY A 652 8.75 -1.42 17.23
N LYS A 653 7.73 -0.81 17.80
CA LYS A 653 6.85 0.16 17.12
C LYS A 653 7.33 1.57 17.46
N ARG A 654 6.92 2.56 16.67
CA ARG A 654 7.27 4.00 16.84
C ARG A 654 7.01 4.58 18.25
N SER A 655 6.27 3.91 19.12
CA SER A 655 5.92 4.35 20.49
C SER A 655 6.24 3.36 21.61
N SER A 656 6.58 2.10 21.31
CA SER A 656 6.67 1.02 22.31
C SER A 656 7.28 -0.26 21.73
N ASN A 657 8.02 -1.00 22.55
CA ASN A 657 8.53 -2.32 22.20
C ASN A 657 7.51 -3.40 22.62
N GLU A 658 7.17 -4.30 21.72
CA GLU A 658 6.23 -5.41 21.96
C GLU A 658 6.90 -6.76 21.74
N VAL A 659 6.56 -7.75 22.58
CA VAL A 659 6.97 -9.14 22.39
C VAL A 659 5.94 -9.84 21.50
N LEU A 660 6.36 -10.22 20.29
CA LEU A 660 5.51 -10.92 19.30
C LEU A 660 5.30 -12.38 19.65
N ASN A 661 6.36 -13.05 20.11
CA ASN A 661 6.35 -14.50 20.33
C ASN A 661 7.26 -14.87 21.52
N VAL A 662 6.86 -15.89 22.26
CA VAL A 662 7.62 -16.50 23.36
C VAL A 662 7.75 -17.98 23.03
N ILE A 663 8.94 -18.38 22.59
CA ILE A 663 9.25 -19.77 22.25
C ILE A 663 9.90 -20.42 23.47
N GLN A 664 9.49 -21.66 23.77
CA GLN A 664 9.95 -22.43 24.93
C GLN A 664 10.91 -23.54 24.49
N GLY A 665 11.68 -24.09 25.44
CA GLY A 665 12.72 -25.09 25.17
C GLY A 665 12.25 -26.42 24.57
N ASN A 666 10.95 -26.68 24.54
CA ASN A 666 10.32 -27.93 24.08
C ASN A 666 9.83 -27.91 22.62
N THR A 667 10.18 -26.87 21.86
CA THR A 667 9.87 -26.73 20.42
C THR A 667 10.62 -27.76 19.56
N THR A 668 10.37 -27.82 18.26
CA THR A 668 11.26 -28.46 17.26
C THR A 668 12.01 -27.41 16.43
N VAL A 669 13.01 -27.81 15.63
CA VAL A 669 13.72 -26.92 14.69
C VAL A 669 12.75 -26.32 13.66
N ASP A 670 11.85 -27.15 13.11
CA ASP A 670 10.85 -26.70 12.13
C ASP A 670 9.85 -25.72 12.76
N GLU A 671 9.41 -25.96 14.00
CA GLU A 671 8.52 -25.04 14.71
C GLU A 671 9.24 -23.72 15.07
N LEU A 672 10.51 -23.78 15.48
CA LEU A 672 11.32 -22.59 15.71
C LEU A 672 11.46 -21.76 14.43
N MET A 673 11.82 -22.39 13.30
CA MET A 673 11.92 -21.72 12.01
C MET A 673 10.57 -21.16 11.55
N MET A 674 9.48 -21.92 11.69
CA MET A 674 8.13 -21.46 11.36
C MET A 674 7.73 -20.21 12.17
N ARG A 675 8.03 -20.18 13.48
CA ARG A 675 7.75 -19.02 14.34
C ARG A 675 8.63 -17.81 14.01
N LEU A 676 9.90 -18.04 13.61
CA LEU A 676 10.80 -16.98 13.14
C LEU A 676 10.32 -16.38 11.81
N MET A 677 9.95 -17.22 10.84
CA MET A 677 9.41 -16.78 9.54
C MET A 677 8.09 -16.02 9.71
N ALA A 678 7.15 -16.54 10.50
CA ALA A 678 5.87 -15.87 10.76
C ALA A 678 6.05 -14.49 11.43
N ALA A 679 7.02 -14.34 12.34
CA ALA A 679 7.36 -13.03 12.91
C ALA A 679 7.96 -12.08 11.86
N MET A 680 8.79 -12.60 10.95
CA MET A 680 9.41 -11.82 9.88
C MET A 680 8.38 -11.38 8.81
N GLU A 681 7.35 -12.17 8.51
CA GLU A 681 6.24 -11.77 7.64
C GLU A 681 5.46 -10.58 8.20
N ILE A 682 5.10 -10.62 9.50
CA ILE A 682 4.43 -9.52 10.20
C ILE A 682 5.33 -8.28 10.21
N PHE A 683 6.63 -8.46 10.46
CA PHE A 683 7.61 -7.36 10.43
C PHE A 683 7.74 -6.73 9.05
N SER A 684 7.91 -7.52 8.00
CA SER A 684 8.09 -7.04 6.62
C SER A 684 6.85 -6.28 6.12
N ALA A 685 5.64 -6.75 6.46
CA ALA A 685 4.40 -6.04 6.15
C ALA A 685 4.34 -4.66 6.84
N GLN A 686 4.70 -4.59 8.12
CA GLN A 686 4.71 -3.33 8.86
C GLN A 686 5.84 -2.40 8.40
N GLN A 687 7.01 -2.95 8.08
CA GLN A 687 8.18 -2.24 7.56
C GLN A 687 7.86 -1.58 6.22
N GLN A 688 7.18 -2.28 5.31
CA GLN A 688 6.77 -1.75 4.01
C GLN A 688 5.76 -0.59 4.15
N GLU A 689 4.85 -0.66 5.14
CA GLU A 689 3.97 0.47 5.46
C GLU A 689 4.78 1.66 6.01
N ASP A 690 5.70 1.42 6.96
CA ASP A 690 6.51 2.47 7.58
C ASP A 690 7.44 3.17 6.56
N ILE A 691 8.04 2.42 5.62
CA ILE A 691 8.82 2.94 4.49
C ILE A 691 7.94 3.82 3.61
N LYS A 692 6.77 3.33 3.19
CA LYS A 692 5.85 4.11 2.35
C LYS A 692 5.39 5.40 3.03
N ASP A 693 5.11 5.33 4.33
CA ASP A 693 4.65 6.47 5.12
C ASP A 693 5.80 7.47 5.44
N GLU A 694 7.06 7.05 5.32
CA GLU A 694 8.28 7.89 5.37
C GLU A 694 8.56 8.54 4.00
N ASP A 695 8.58 7.76 2.91
CA ASP A 695 8.67 8.23 1.53
C ASP A 695 7.53 9.23 1.18
N GLU A 696 6.30 8.99 1.66
CA GLU A 696 5.16 9.92 1.51
C GLU A 696 5.39 11.26 2.23
N ARG A 697 6.16 11.30 3.33
CA ARG A 697 6.47 12.55 4.05
C ARG A 697 7.56 13.32 3.32
N GLU A 698 8.63 12.64 2.92
CA GLU A 698 9.72 13.25 2.15
C GLU A 698 9.20 13.84 0.84
N ALA A 699 8.31 13.12 0.13
CA ALA A 699 7.65 13.64 -1.07
C ALA A 699 6.80 14.90 -0.80
N ARG A 700 6.05 14.96 0.32
CA ARG A 700 5.25 16.14 0.69
C ARG A 700 6.13 17.32 1.10
N GLU A 701 7.23 17.08 1.80
CA GLU A 701 8.19 18.11 2.18
C GLU A 701 8.94 18.65 0.95
N ASN A 702 9.26 17.79 -0.02
CA ASN A 702 9.81 18.19 -1.31
C ASN A 702 8.83 19.09 -2.09
N VAL A 703 7.58 18.65 -2.28
CA VAL A 703 6.55 19.47 -2.96
C VAL A 703 6.30 20.79 -2.24
N LYS A 704 6.28 20.80 -0.90
CA LYS A 704 6.14 22.05 -0.13
C LYS A 704 7.33 22.98 -0.39
N ARG A 705 8.56 22.47 -0.39
CA ARG A 705 9.77 23.26 -0.65
C ARG A 705 9.75 23.88 -2.06
N GLU A 706 9.36 23.10 -3.07
CA GLU A 706 9.19 23.58 -4.44
C GLU A 706 8.11 24.67 -4.54
N GLN A 707 6.99 24.52 -3.83
CA GLN A 707 5.93 25.53 -3.76
C GLN A 707 6.38 26.80 -3.02
N ASP A 708 7.06 26.68 -1.89
CA ASP A 708 7.60 27.81 -1.12
C ASP A 708 8.65 28.59 -1.94
N GLU A 709 9.51 27.90 -2.71
CA GLU A 709 10.47 28.50 -3.63
C GLU A 709 9.80 29.20 -4.82
N ALA A 710 8.83 28.55 -5.47
CA ALA A 710 8.06 29.14 -6.57
C ALA A 710 7.25 30.38 -6.11
N TYR A 711 6.64 30.31 -4.93
CA TYR A 711 5.93 31.43 -4.32
C TYR A 711 6.88 32.60 -4.01
N ARG A 712 8.07 32.34 -3.45
CA ARG A 712 9.10 33.37 -3.21
C ARG A 712 9.50 34.07 -4.50
N LEU A 713 9.78 33.31 -5.57
CA LEU A 713 10.14 33.86 -6.88
C LEU A 713 9.00 34.71 -7.49
N SER A 714 7.74 34.26 -7.38
CA SER A 714 6.57 35.03 -7.83
C SER A 714 6.42 36.34 -7.06
N LEU A 715 6.63 36.31 -5.74
CA LEU A 715 6.48 37.48 -4.87
C LEU A 715 7.61 38.50 -5.08
N GLU A 716 8.81 38.05 -5.41
CA GLU A 716 9.91 38.91 -5.88
C GLU A 716 9.62 39.54 -7.26
N ALA A 717 9.08 38.77 -8.20
CA ALA A 717 8.69 39.28 -9.52
C ALA A 717 7.59 40.35 -9.44
N ASP A 718 6.57 40.16 -8.61
CA ASP A 718 5.51 41.15 -8.41
C ASP A 718 6.01 42.41 -7.68
N ARG A 719 6.91 42.26 -6.70
CA ARG A 719 7.60 43.41 -6.07
C ARG A 719 8.47 44.17 -7.08
N ALA A 720 9.15 43.47 -7.99
CA ALA A 720 9.94 44.10 -9.04
C ALA A 720 9.05 44.87 -10.04
N LYS A 721 7.94 44.27 -10.50
CA LYS A 721 6.96 44.94 -11.38
C LYS A 721 6.34 46.18 -10.72
N ARG A 722 5.91 46.10 -9.46
CA ARG A 722 5.38 47.28 -8.74
C ARG A 722 6.42 48.39 -8.63
N LYS A 723 7.67 48.08 -8.26
CA LYS A 723 8.75 49.06 -8.20
C LYS A 723 9.14 49.65 -9.57
N ALA A 724 9.03 48.89 -10.65
CA ALA A 724 9.24 49.39 -11.99
C ALA A 724 8.15 50.41 -12.37
N HIS A 725 6.88 50.04 -12.19
CA HIS A 725 5.74 50.91 -12.49
C HIS A 725 5.72 52.17 -11.62
N GLU A 726 6.07 52.07 -10.34
CA GLU A 726 6.20 53.22 -9.42
C GLU A 726 7.31 54.19 -9.87
N ARG A 727 8.42 53.68 -10.42
CA ARG A 727 9.48 54.51 -11.01
C ARG A 727 9.04 55.19 -12.29
N GLU A 728 8.37 54.47 -13.19
CA GLU A 728 7.82 55.02 -14.44
C GLU A 728 6.82 56.16 -14.15
N MET A 729 5.90 55.95 -13.21
CA MET A 729 4.94 56.96 -12.76
C MET A 729 5.62 58.18 -12.12
N ALA A 730 6.66 57.97 -11.31
CA ALA A 730 7.42 59.08 -10.71
C ALA A 730 8.24 59.86 -11.76
N GLU A 731 8.77 59.19 -12.78
CA GLU A 731 9.49 59.82 -13.89
C GLU A 731 8.55 60.64 -14.79
N GLN A 732 7.37 60.10 -15.12
CA GLN A 732 6.31 60.84 -15.81
C GLN A 732 5.87 62.08 -15.01
N PHE A 733 5.58 61.93 -13.71
CA PHE A 733 5.18 63.05 -12.85
C PHE A 733 6.25 64.15 -12.80
N ARG A 734 7.53 63.76 -12.73
CA ARG A 734 8.66 64.71 -12.75
C ARG A 734 8.75 65.47 -14.08
N LEU A 735 8.56 64.80 -15.21
CA LEU A 735 8.53 65.43 -16.53
C LEU A 735 7.35 66.39 -16.69
N GLU A 736 6.17 66.01 -16.18
CA GLU A 736 4.96 66.84 -16.16
C GLU A 736 5.18 68.12 -15.33
N GLN A 737 5.84 68.03 -14.16
CA GLN A 737 6.17 69.20 -13.35
C GLN A 737 7.15 70.16 -14.06
N ILE A 738 8.24 69.62 -14.65
CA ILE A 738 9.22 70.44 -15.39
C ILE A 738 8.55 71.18 -16.55
N ARG A 739 7.65 70.51 -17.27
CA ARG A 739 6.88 71.13 -18.35
C ARG A 739 5.98 72.26 -17.83
N LYS A 740 5.26 72.03 -16.72
CA LYS A 740 4.37 73.04 -16.14
C LYS A 740 5.12 74.27 -15.62
N GLU A 741 6.29 74.08 -15.02
CA GLU A 741 7.18 75.15 -14.59
C GLU A 741 7.67 76.00 -15.78
N GLN A 742 8.01 75.37 -16.91
CA GLN A 742 8.37 76.07 -18.15
C GLN A 742 7.20 76.82 -18.79
N GLU A 743 5.97 76.28 -18.73
CA GLU A 743 4.77 76.96 -19.21
C GLU A 743 4.44 78.20 -18.33
N GLU A 744 4.52 78.08 -17.00
CA GLU A 744 4.33 79.18 -16.05
C GLU A 744 5.41 80.28 -16.19
N GLU A 745 6.69 79.92 -16.39
CA GLU A 745 7.77 80.88 -16.63
C GLU A 745 7.57 81.66 -17.93
N ARG A 746 7.16 80.97 -19.01
CA ARG A 746 6.81 81.60 -20.31
C ARG A 746 5.65 82.58 -20.19
N GLU A 747 4.59 82.23 -19.43
CA GLU A 747 3.47 83.14 -19.18
C GLU A 747 3.87 84.35 -18.32
N ALA A 748 4.69 84.16 -17.30
CA ALA A 748 5.20 85.24 -16.46
C ALA A 748 6.06 86.24 -17.26
N ILE A 749 6.95 85.75 -18.13
CA ILE A 749 7.75 86.58 -19.04
C ILE A 749 6.83 87.37 -19.99
N ARG A 750 5.80 86.73 -20.56
CA ARG A 750 4.84 87.39 -21.47
C ARG A 750 4.06 88.51 -20.78
N LEU A 751 3.58 88.27 -19.57
CA LEU A 751 2.84 89.27 -18.77
C LEU A 751 3.75 90.45 -18.35
N SER A 752 5.00 90.17 -17.95
CA SER A 752 6.00 91.18 -17.63
C SER A 752 6.30 92.09 -18.84
N LEU A 753 6.50 91.50 -20.02
CA LEU A 753 6.69 92.25 -21.27
C LEU A 753 5.44 93.08 -21.63
N GLU A 754 4.23 92.56 -21.45
CA GLU A 754 3.02 93.34 -21.72
C GLU A 754 2.86 94.55 -20.80
N GLN A 755 3.27 94.43 -19.52
CA GLN A 755 3.26 95.54 -18.56
C GLN A 755 4.37 96.57 -18.79
N ALA A 756 5.52 96.16 -19.34
CA ALA A 756 6.66 97.05 -19.62
C ALA A 756 6.46 97.95 -20.87
N LEU A 757 5.44 97.67 -21.69
CA LEU A 757 5.23 98.37 -22.95
C LEU A 757 4.59 99.77 -22.77
N PRO A 758 5.16 100.85 -23.35
CA PRO A 758 4.61 102.21 -23.24
C PRO A 758 3.17 102.33 -23.79
N PRO A 759 2.30 103.18 -23.19
CA PRO A 759 0.93 103.37 -23.67
C PRO A 759 0.90 103.85 -25.14
N GLU A 760 -0.10 103.41 -25.90
CA GLU A 760 -0.21 103.77 -27.31
C GLU A 760 -0.43 105.29 -27.50
N PRO A 761 0.34 105.99 -28.35
CA PRO A 761 0.16 107.41 -28.60
C PRO A 761 -1.16 107.71 -29.32
N LYS A 762 -1.80 108.82 -28.93
CA LYS A 762 -3.04 109.32 -29.55
C LYS A 762 -2.74 110.03 -30.87
N GLU A 763 -3.74 110.12 -31.74
CA GLU A 763 -3.64 110.70 -33.09
C GLU A 763 -3.28 112.20 -33.13
N GLU A 764 -3.56 112.95 -32.05
CA GLU A 764 -3.26 114.38 -31.91
C GLU A 764 -2.08 114.63 -30.95
N ASN A 765 -1.01 113.86 -31.05
CA ASN A 765 0.26 114.15 -30.36
C ASN A 765 1.18 115.05 -31.20
N ALA A 766 1.89 115.97 -30.55
CA ALA A 766 2.84 116.88 -31.22
C ALA A 766 4.16 116.21 -31.68
N GLU A 767 4.36 114.93 -31.36
CA GLU A 767 5.53 114.14 -31.73
C GLU A 767 5.26 113.23 -32.93
N PRO A 768 6.24 112.98 -33.82
CA PRO A 768 6.07 112.11 -34.98
C PRO A 768 5.70 110.67 -34.58
N ILE A 769 4.58 110.17 -35.09
CA ILE A 769 4.04 108.81 -34.85
C ILE A 769 4.41 107.88 -36.01
N SER A 770 4.90 106.67 -35.70
CA SER A 770 4.96 105.56 -36.65
C SER A 770 3.79 104.59 -36.43
N LYS A 771 3.12 104.17 -37.51
CA LYS A 771 2.15 103.07 -37.50
C LYS A 771 2.78 101.80 -38.08
N LEU A 772 2.98 100.79 -37.25
CA LEU A 772 3.49 99.49 -37.69
C LEU A 772 2.35 98.48 -37.81
N ARG A 773 2.34 97.76 -38.94
CA ARG A 773 1.43 96.63 -39.21
C ARG A 773 2.27 95.36 -39.34
N ILE A 774 2.16 94.44 -38.39
CA ILE A 774 2.98 93.23 -38.33
C ILE A 774 2.11 92.02 -38.67
N ARG A 775 2.42 91.32 -39.76
CA ARG A 775 1.69 90.11 -40.17
C ARG A 775 2.21 88.89 -39.41
N THR A 776 1.32 88.14 -38.77
CA THR A 776 1.65 86.88 -38.08
C THR A 776 1.81 85.72 -39.07
N PRO A 777 2.42 84.60 -38.66
CA PRO A 777 2.45 83.37 -39.47
C PRO A 777 1.04 82.79 -39.75
N SER A 778 0.06 83.07 -38.87
CA SER A 778 -1.37 82.74 -39.09
C SER A 778 -2.06 83.62 -40.15
N GLY A 779 -1.38 84.68 -40.61
CA GLY A 779 -1.88 85.59 -41.64
C GLY A 779 -2.66 86.81 -41.12
N GLU A 780 -2.87 86.91 -39.80
CA GLU A 780 -3.47 88.06 -39.12
C GLU A 780 -2.52 89.26 -39.07
N PHE A 781 -3.03 90.44 -38.74
CA PHE A 781 -2.23 91.67 -38.61
C PHE A 781 -2.32 92.26 -37.20
N LEU A 782 -1.18 92.32 -36.52
CA LEU A 782 -0.98 93.09 -35.29
C LEU A 782 -0.70 94.55 -35.69
N GLU A 783 -1.60 95.47 -35.38
CA GLU A 783 -1.40 96.90 -35.59
C GLU A 783 -1.14 97.60 -34.25
N ARG A 784 -0.13 98.48 -34.21
CA ARG A 784 0.13 99.38 -33.08
C ARG A 784 0.85 100.64 -33.53
N ARG A 785 0.50 101.78 -32.93
CA ARG A 785 1.23 103.05 -33.06
C ARG A 785 2.37 103.11 -32.04
N PHE A 786 3.50 103.66 -32.47
CA PHE A 786 4.69 103.93 -31.67
C PHE A 786 5.14 105.38 -31.92
N LEU A 787 5.83 106.00 -30.98
CA LEU A 787 6.51 107.27 -31.24
C LEU A 787 7.75 106.99 -32.10
N ALA A 788 8.08 107.85 -33.06
CA ALA A 788 9.26 107.66 -33.91
C ALA A 788 10.59 107.73 -33.12
N SER A 789 10.55 108.32 -31.92
CA SER A 789 11.59 108.34 -30.90
C SER A 789 11.72 107.05 -30.08
N ASN A 790 10.75 106.12 -30.14
CA ASN A 790 10.85 104.85 -29.44
C ASN A 790 11.98 103.99 -30.00
N LYS A 791 12.64 103.23 -29.12
CA LYS A 791 13.65 102.24 -29.47
C LYS A 791 13.04 101.04 -30.19
N LEU A 792 13.80 100.44 -31.10
CA LEU A 792 13.40 99.23 -31.81
C LEU A 792 13.08 98.06 -30.86
N GLN A 793 13.77 97.96 -29.70
CA GLN A 793 13.48 96.99 -28.64
C GLN A 793 11.99 96.96 -28.25
N ILE A 794 11.32 98.12 -28.17
CA ILE A 794 9.92 98.23 -27.77
C ILE A 794 8.97 97.56 -28.79
N VAL A 795 9.40 97.45 -30.06
CA VAL A 795 8.67 96.70 -31.09
C VAL A 795 8.91 95.20 -30.93
N PHE A 796 10.12 94.76 -30.57
CA PHE A 796 10.39 93.36 -30.25
C PHE A 796 9.64 92.91 -28.99
N ASP A 797 9.63 93.72 -27.94
CA ASP A 797 8.89 93.46 -26.69
C ASP A 797 7.38 93.34 -26.95
N PHE A 798 6.83 94.14 -27.88
CA PHE A 798 5.43 94.06 -28.30
C PHE A 798 5.11 92.78 -29.07
N VAL A 799 6.00 92.40 -30.00
CA VAL A 799 5.87 91.16 -30.76
C VAL A 799 5.97 89.93 -29.83
N ALA A 800 6.89 89.96 -28.87
CA ALA A 800 7.06 88.94 -27.85
C ALA A 800 5.84 88.85 -26.90
N SER A 801 5.27 89.97 -26.45
CA SER A 801 4.08 89.96 -25.58
C SER A 801 2.84 89.38 -26.27
N LYS A 802 2.78 89.41 -27.62
CA LYS A 802 1.74 88.75 -28.42
C LYS A 802 2.03 87.28 -28.74
N GLY A 803 3.05 86.69 -28.12
CA GLY A 803 3.34 85.25 -28.20
C GLY A 803 4.37 84.86 -29.26
N PHE A 804 5.09 85.83 -29.84
CA PHE A 804 6.13 85.60 -30.84
C PHE A 804 7.49 86.06 -30.29
N PRO A 805 8.16 85.29 -29.41
CA PRO A 805 9.45 85.69 -28.85
C PRO A 805 10.49 85.84 -29.97
N TRP A 806 11.35 86.85 -29.83
CA TRP A 806 12.39 87.16 -30.82
C TRP A 806 13.46 86.06 -30.95
N ASP A 807 13.49 85.10 -30.01
CA ASP A 807 14.32 83.89 -30.07
C ASP A 807 13.80 82.86 -31.08
N GLU A 808 12.47 82.69 -31.20
CA GLU A 808 11.81 81.72 -32.09
C GLU A 808 11.36 82.35 -33.44
N PHE A 809 11.20 83.67 -33.51
CA PHE A 809 10.68 84.38 -34.70
C PHE A 809 11.60 85.52 -35.17
N LYS A 810 11.70 85.70 -36.50
CA LYS A 810 12.41 86.80 -37.18
C LYS A 810 11.42 87.76 -37.83
N LEU A 811 11.75 89.06 -37.83
CA LEU A 811 10.87 90.15 -38.26
C LEU A 811 11.42 90.80 -39.53
N LEU A 812 10.73 90.68 -40.66
CA LEU A 812 11.21 91.13 -41.98
C LEU A 812 10.40 92.33 -42.49
N SER A 813 11.05 93.35 -43.07
CA SER A 813 10.33 94.45 -43.77
C SER A 813 10.08 94.18 -45.24
N THR A 814 9.13 94.92 -45.85
CA THR A 814 8.73 94.72 -47.25
C THR A 814 9.81 95.13 -48.26
N PHE A 815 10.22 96.40 -48.28
CA PHE A 815 11.13 96.93 -49.30
C PHE A 815 11.98 98.12 -48.78
N PRO A 816 13.33 98.04 -48.81
CA PRO A 816 14.12 96.85 -49.10
C PRO A 816 13.82 95.72 -48.09
N ARG A 817 13.89 94.46 -48.55
CA ARG A 817 13.72 93.31 -47.65
C ARG A 817 14.97 93.19 -46.77
N ARG A 818 14.81 93.46 -45.48
CA ARG A 818 15.85 93.38 -44.44
C ARG A 818 15.29 92.66 -43.23
N ASP A 819 16.16 91.92 -42.57
CA ASP A 819 15.86 91.37 -41.25
C ASP A 819 15.99 92.49 -40.22
N VAL A 820 14.86 92.86 -39.62
CA VAL A 820 14.78 93.91 -38.61
C VAL A 820 15.33 93.38 -37.28
N THR A 821 15.28 92.06 -37.00
CA THR A 821 15.85 91.47 -35.78
C THR A 821 17.38 91.45 -35.73
N GLN A 822 18.05 91.70 -36.86
CA GLN A 822 19.51 91.88 -36.92
C GLN A 822 19.96 93.34 -36.73
N LEU A 823 19.02 94.27 -36.52
CA LEU A 823 19.32 95.68 -36.30
C LEU A 823 19.44 95.98 -34.81
N ASP A 824 20.37 96.86 -34.45
CA ASP A 824 20.64 97.27 -33.07
C ASP A 824 19.35 97.73 -32.35
N PRO A 825 18.88 97.00 -31.30
CA PRO A 825 17.62 97.29 -30.62
C PRO A 825 17.57 98.67 -29.95
N ASN A 826 18.71 99.32 -29.73
CA ASN A 826 18.78 100.64 -29.10
C ASN A 826 18.49 101.81 -30.04
N LYS A 827 18.45 101.59 -31.35
CA LYS A 827 18.18 102.65 -32.34
C LYS A 827 16.71 103.04 -32.38
N SER A 828 16.44 104.31 -32.68
CA SER A 828 15.07 104.81 -32.81
C SER A 828 14.39 104.29 -34.09
N LEU A 829 13.05 104.20 -34.08
CA LEU A 829 12.27 103.82 -35.27
C LEU A 829 12.49 104.79 -36.45
N LEU A 830 12.85 106.05 -36.17
CA LEU A 830 13.24 107.05 -37.17
C LEU A 830 14.61 106.73 -37.82
N GLU A 831 15.65 106.42 -37.03
CA GLU A 831 16.96 105.99 -37.55
C GLU A 831 16.87 104.71 -38.37
N VAL A 832 16.02 103.78 -37.92
CA VAL A 832 15.80 102.49 -38.58
C VAL A 832 14.87 102.63 -39.80
N LYS A 833 14.41 103.83 -40.18
CA LYS A 833 13.51 104.06 -41.33
C LYS A 833 12.27 103.17 -41.27
N LEU A 834 11.59 103.13 -40.12
CA LEU A 834 10.32 102.46 -39.89
C LEU A 834 9.20 103.48 -39.62
N PHE A 835 9.34 104.68 -40.18
CA PHE A 835 8.42 105.82 -40.07
C PHE A 835 8.13 106.37 -41.48
N PRO A 836 6.92 106.86 -41.79
CA PRO A 836 5.75 107.00 -40.90
C PRO A 836 4.86 105.74 -40.82
N GLN A 837 4.97 104.82 -41.78
CA GLN A 837 4.20 103.58 -41.80
C GLN A 837 4.99 102.49 -42.53
N GLU A 838 5.07 101.29 -41.95
CA GLU A 838 5.72 100.13 -42.55
C GLU A 838 4.90 98.85 -42.27
N THR A 839 4.97 97.88 -43.17
CA THR A 839 4.41 96.54 -42.95
C THR A 839 5.55 95.53 -42.74
N LEU A 840 5.51 94.83 -41.62
CA LEU A 840 6.51 93.82 -41.25
C LEU A 840 5.87 92.42 -41.29
N PHE A 841 6.68 91.39 -41.50
CA PHE A 841 6.25 89.99 -41.49
C PHE A 841 7.00 89.23 -40.40
N LEU A 842 6.26 88.42 -39.64
CA LEU A 842 6.83 87.41 -38.76
C LEU A 842 7.00 86.10 -39.52
N GLU A 843 8.21 85.56 -39.45
CA GLU A 843 8.58 84.26 -40.00
C GLU A 843 9.24 83.47 -38.86
N ALA A 844 8.99 82.17 -38.76
CA ALA A 844 9.71 81.34 -37.80
C ALA A 844 11.20 81.30 -38.15
N LYS A 845 12.06 81.18 -37.14
CA LYS A 845 13.43 80.74 -37.33
C LYS A 845 13.42 79.22 -37.47
N GLU A 846 14.23 78.71 -38.40
CA GLU A 846 14.47 77.27 -38.59
C GLU A 846 15.53 76.78 -37.60
#